data_AF-A0A178UFX6-F1
#
_entry.id   AF-A0A178UFX6-F1
#
_cell.length_a   1.000
_cell.length_b   1.000
_cell.length_c   1.000
_cell.angle_alpha   90.00
_cell.angle_beta   90.00
_cell.angle_gamma   90.00
#
_symmetry.space_group_name_H-M   'P 1'
#
loop_
_entity.id
_entity.type
_entity.pdbx_description
1 polymer ?
#
loop_
_entity_poly.entity_id
_entity_poly.type
_entity_poly.pdbx_seq_one_letter_code
_entity_poly.pdbx_strand_id
1 'polypeptide(L)'
;MQELYPVVGEQRFAFKTSVGFIDHIQEFLGAILSSTALVIPPFTLLKENMISIIDFLEEYSISRLLAVPSMIRAILPTLQHRGHNNKLQSCLKLVVLSGEPFPVSLWDSLHSLLPETCFLNLYGSTEVSGDCTYFDCSELPRLLKTEEIGSVPIGKSISNCKVVLLGDEDKPYEGEICVSGLCLSQGYMHSSIESEGYVKLHNNSLCNHLTNDCGSQLYYRTGDYGRQLSSGDLIFIGRRDRTVKLNGKRMALEEIETTLELNPDIAEAVVLLSRDETELASLKAFVVLNKESNSSDGIIFSIRNWMGGKLPPVMIPNHFVLVEKLPLTSSGKVDYEALARLKCPTTGAQDMMQSNGTNSLLQNIKKAVCDALLVKEVSDDDDFFAIGGDSLAAAHLSHSLGIDMRLIYQFRSPSRLLIYLSEKEGKLREDMQHNTTQKLDHKIESQNGNGLVSRTVPLHSGVTSGPTPSKLQCEKNNSPKRLKIDYEKFSPKRMKENKLWDSGFSQIQCAFSRCNKVHSPESCSNEEANREYWSLEIPRNQMVSMQEIWKVHMESCVDASPLVVLKDSKTYLFIGSHSRKFSCIDAKSGSMYWETILEGRIEGSAMVVGDFSQVVIGCYKGKLYFLDFSTGSLCWKFQACGEV
;
A
#
# COMPACT_ATOMS: atom_id res chain seq x y z
N MET A 1 -14.46 8.56 -7.06
CA MET A 1 -13.20 8.49 -7.83
C MET A 1 -13.24 7.55 -9.03
N GLN A 2 -13.85 6.36 -8.99
CA GLN A 2 -13.89 5.43 -10.14
C GLN A 2 -14.43 6.06 -11.44
N GLU A 3 -15.40 6.97 -11.37
CA GLU A 3 -15.96 7.67 -12.53
C GLU A 3 -14.95 8.60 -13.22
N LEU A 4 -14.04 9.19 -12.44
CA LEU A 4 -13.05 10.18 -12.90
C LEU A 4 -11.73 9.52 -13.34
N TYR A 5 -11.28 8.50 -12.59
CA TYR A 5 -10.04 7.76 -12.84
C TYR A 5 -10.34 6.27 -12.92
N PRO A 6 -11.09 5.81 -13.95
CA PRO A 6 -11.56 4.43 -14.06
C PRO A 6 -10.39 3.45 -14.09
N VAL A 7 -10.60 2.27 -13.48
CA VAL A 7 -9.70 1.13 -13.64
C VAL A 7 -9.91 0.56 -15.04
N VAL A 8 -8.82 0.47 -15.81
CA VAL A 8 -8.84 0.00 -17.20
C VAL A 8 -7.78 -1.10 -17.38
N GLY A 9 -8.16 -2.20 -18.03
CA GLY A 9 -7.23 -3.28 -18.38
C GLY A 9 -6.68 -4.05 -17.17
N GLU A 10 -5.43 -4.50 -17.26
CA GLU A 10 -4.77 -5.34 -16.23
C GLU A 10 -4.13 -4.52 -15.10
N GLN A 11 -4.88 -3.57 -14.54
CA GLN A 11 -4.39 -2.82 -13.38
C GLN A 11 -4.24 -3.72 -12.14
N ARG A 12 -3.29 -3.35 -11.29
CA ARG A 12 -2.96 -3.99 -10.01
C ARG A 12 -2.87 -2.93 -8.92
N PHE A 13 -3.48 -3.19 -7.78
CA PHE A 13 -3.51 -2.31 -6.61
C PHE A 13 -2.58 -2.87 -5.54
N ALA A 14 -1.85 -2.01 -4.82
CA ALA A 14 -1.15 -2.42 -3.61
C ALA A 14 -2.08 -2.37 -2.38
N PHE A 15 -2.05 -3.42 -1.55
CA PHE A 15 -2.67 -3.44 -0.22
C PHE A 15 -1.60 -3.37 0.87
N LYS A 16 -1.06 -2.17 1.08
CA LYS A 16 0.10 -1.94 1.97
C LYS A 16 -0.26 -1.17 3.24
N THR A 17 -1.48 -0.64 3.33
CA THR A 17 -1.93 0.11 4.49
C THR A 17 -2.37 -0.82 5.62
N SER A 18 -2.05 -0.46 6.86
CA SER A 18 -2.50 -1.18 8.05
C SER A 18 -4.03 -1.14 8.18
N VAL A 19 -4.66 -2.26 8.50
CA VAL A 19 -6.11 -2.34 8.79
C VAL A 19 -6.58 -1.44 9.95
N GLY A 20 -5.65 -0.96 10.78
CA GLY A 20 -5.92 0.05 11.80
C GLY A 20 -6.00 1.49 11.30
N PHE A 21 -5.90 1.74 9.99
CA PHE A 21 -5.95 3.07 9.37
C PHE A 21 -6.94 3.10 8.20
N ILE A 22 -7.72 4.18 8.08
CA ILE A 22 -8.94 4.21 7.24
C ILE A 22 -8.68 3.94 5.74
N ASP A 23 -7.55 4.42 5.22
CA ASP A 23 -7.07 4.24 3.84
C ASP A 23 -7.03 2.77 3.37
N HIS A 24 -6.91 1.78 4.27
CA HIS A 24 -6.98 0.37 3.88
C HIS A 24 -8.34 0.01 3.23
N ILE A 25 -9.42 0.71 3.61
CA ILE A 25 -10.75 0.52 3.03
C ILE A 25 -10.74 0.95 1.57
N GLN A 26 -10.03 2.02 1.22
CA GLN A 26 -9.88 2.47 -0.17
C GLN A 26 -9.06 1.50 -1.01
N GLU A 27 -7.94 0.97 -0.48
CA GLU A 27 -7.14 -0.06 -1.14
C GLU A 27 -7.98 -1.35 -1.36
N PHE A 28 -8.68 -1.82 -0.33
CA PHE A 28 -9.45 -3.07 -0.33
C PHE A 28 -10.76 -3.00 -1.13
N LEU A 29 -11.67 -2.08 -0.78
CA LEU A 29 -12.95 -1.94 -1.48
C LEU A 29 -12.76 -1.41 -2.90
N GLY A 30 -11.75 -0.55 -3.13
CA GLY A 30 -11.42 -0.07 -4.46
C GLY A 30 -11.15 -1.22 -5.42
N ALA A 31 -10.29 -2.17 -5.04
CA ALA A 31 -9.98 -3.34 -5.86
C ALA A 31 -11.17 -4.30 -5.98
N ILE A 32 -11.89 -4.61 -4.89
CA ILE A 32 -13.03 -5.54 -4.92
C ILE A 32 -14.17 -5.00 -5.80
N LEU A 33 -14.57 -3.75 -5.62
CA LEU A 33 -15.68 -3.14 -6.37
C LEU A 33 -15.36 -2.97 -7.86
N SER A 34 -14.07 -2.82 -8.21
CA SER A 34 -13.59 -2.78 -9.60
C SER A 34 -13.16 -4.14 -10.18
N SER A 35 -13.28 -5.24 -9.41
CA SER A 35 -12.82 -6.59 -9.80
C SER A 35 -11.34 -6.63 -10.22
N THR A 36 -10.51 -5.86 -9.53
CA THR A 36 -9.09 -5.65 -9.84
C THR A 36 -8.20 -6.49 -8.93
N ALA A 37 -7.04 -6.91 -9.43
CA ALA A 37 -6.07 -7.66 -8.63
C ALA A 37 -5.50 -6.79 -7.49
N LEU A 38 -5.71 -7.24 -6.25
CA LEU A 38 -5.17 -6.64 -5.05
C LEU A 38 -3.93 -7.44 -4.60
N VAL A 39 -2.76 -6.80 -4.61
CA VAL A 39 -1.49 -7.43 -4.29
C VAL A 39 -1.07 -7.03 -2.89
N ILE A 40 -0.90 -8.01 -2.01
CA ILE A 40 -0.50 -7.82 -0.62
C ILE A 40 1.04 -7.97 -0.54
N PRO A 41 1.78 -6.96 -0.07
CA PRO A 41 3.22 -7.07 0.12
C PRO A 41 3.56 -7.95 1.34
N PRO A 42 4.76 -8.55 1.37
CA PRO A 42 5.26 -9.20 2.58
C PRO A 42 5.50 -8.15 3.68
N PHE A 43 4.50 -7.92 4.54
CA PHE A 43 4.54 -6.92 5.61
C PHE A 43 5.75 -7.04 6.54
N THR A 44 6.30 -8.25 6.70
CA THR A 44 7.54 -8.47 7.45
C THR A 44 8.72 -7.76 6.78
N LEU A 45 8.89 -7.91 5.46
CA LEU A 45 9.95 -7.27 4.69
C LEU A 45 9.80 -5.74 4.66
N LEU A 46 8.57 -5.22 4.52
CA LEU A 46 8.31 -3.77 4.61
C LEU A 46 8.64 -3.17 5.98
N LYS A 47 8.51 -3.96 7.06
CA LYS A 47 8.92 -3.55 8.42
C LYS A 47 10.43 -3.66 8.65
N GLU A 48 11.11 -4.57 7.95
CA GLU A 48 12.57 -4.73 8.00
C GLU A 48 13.28 -3.68 7.14
N ASN A 49 12.68 -3.27 6.02
CA ASN A 49 13.20 -2.26 5.11
C ASN A 49 12.07 -1.62 4.31
N MET A 50 11.67 -0.39 4.64
CA MET A 50 10.60 0.33 3.93
C MET A 50 10.94 0.59 2.45
N ILE A 51 12.22 0.70 2.08
CA ILE A 51 12.66 0.93 0.70
C ILE A 51 12.33 -0.26 -0.22
N SER A 52 12.18 -1.47 0.34
CA SER A 52 11.73 -2.66 -0.41
C SER A 52 10.34 -2.52 -1.04
N ILE A 53 9.56 -1.50 -0.67
CA ILE A 53 8.32 -1.16 -1.39
C ILE A 53 8.59 -0.85 -2.87
N ILE A 54 9.73 -0.26 -3.23
CA ILE A 54 10.07 0.03 -4.63
C ILE A 54 10.16 -1.28 -5.42
N ASP A 55 10.93 -2.24 -4.91
CA ASP A 55 11.09 -3.57 -5.53
C ASP A 55 9.74 -4.30 -5.63
N PHE A 56 8.89 -4.21 -4.61
CA PHE A 56 7.54 -4.75 -4.65
C PHE A 56 6.66 -4.11 -5.75
N LEU A 57 6.70 -2.78 -5.88
CA LEU A 57 5.93 -2.06 -6.90
C LEU A 57 6.39 -2.42 -8.33
N GLU A 58 7.70 -2.56 -8.52
CA GLU A 58 8.29 -2.96 -9.81
C GLU A 58 8.02 -4.44 -10.12
N GLU A 59 8.29 -5.36 -9.21
CA GLU A 59 8.18 -6.80 -9.45
C GLU A 59 6.74 -7.18 -9.83
N TYR A 60 5.79 -6.84 -8.96
CA TYR A 60 4.36 -7.10 -9.19
C TYR A 60 3.71 -6.15 -10.19
N SER A 61 4.45 -5.18 -10.76
CA SER A 61 3.96 -4.21 -11.74
C SER A 61 2.69 -3.52 -11.26
N ILE A 62 2.77 -2.95 -10.05
CA ILE A 62 1.67 -2.24 -9.39
C ILE A 62 1.35 -0.98 -10.17
N SER A 63 0.06 -0.74 -10.40
CA SER A 63 -0.44 0.39 -11.18
C SER A 63 -1.08 1.50 -10.36
N ARG A 64 -1.56 1.16 -9.15
CA ARG A 64 -2.16 2.11 -8.22
C ARG A 64 -1.57 1.95 -6.84
N LEU A 65 -1.09 3.07 -6.31
CA LEU A 65 -0.53 3.20 -4.96
C LEU A 65 -1.26 4.33 -4.23
N LEU A 66 -1.81 4.02 -3.06
CA LEU A 66 -2.19 5.01 -2.07
C LEU A 66 -1.00 5.18 -1.11
N ALA A 67 -0.63 6.40 -0.74
CA ALA A 67 0.49 6.65 0.19
C ALA A 67 0.29 7.96 0.97
N VAL A 68 1.11 8.15 2.00
CA VAL A 68 1.23 9.44 2.70
C VAL A 68 2.47 10.19 2.19
N PRO A 69 2.46 11.54 2.08
CA PRO A 69 3.62 12.32 1.64
C PRO A 69 4.94 11.97 2.35
N SER A 70 4.94 11.69 3.66
CA SER A 70 6.12 11.23 4.42
C SER A 70 6.72 9.92 3.91
N MET A 71 5.88 8.93 3.57
CA MET A 71 6.34 7.67 2.98
C MET A 71 6.98 7.91 1.60
N ILE A 72 6.45 8.85 0.82
CA ILE A 72 7.04 9.18 -0.48
C ILE A 72 8.39 9.91 -0.31
N ARG A 73 8.51 10.84 0.65
CA ARG A 73 9.80 11.44 1.02
C ARG A 73 10.84 10.36 1.39
N ALA A 74 10.43 9.30 2.10
CA ALA A 74 11.29 8.17 2.47
C ALA A 74 11.98 7.50 1.27
N ILE A 75 11.20 7.22 0.24
CA ILE A 75 11.65 6.44 -0.92
C ILE A 75 12.24 7.32 -2.01
N LEU A 76 12.03 8.64 -1.95
CA LEU A 76 12.47 9.59 -2.97
C LEU A 76 13.97 9.53 -3.28
N PRO A 77 14.92 9.47 -2.31
CA PRO A 77 16.35 9.35 -2.61
C PRO A 77 16.68 8.08 -3.40
N THR A 78 16.07 6.95 -3.05
CA THR A 78 16.27 5.68 -3.78
C THR A 78 15.64 5.72 -5.17
N LEU A 79 14.47 6.35 -5.32
CA LEU A 79 13.85 6.59 -6.63
C LEU A 79 14.75 7.46 -7.52
N GLN A 80 15.34 8.53 -6.97
CA GLN A 80 16.31 9.38 -7.67
C GLN A 80 17.57 8.61 -8.09
N HIS A 81 18.13 7.78 -7.20
CA HIS A 81 19.32 6.97 -7.48
C HIS A 81 19.10 5.90 -8.57
N ARG A 82 17.90 5.33 -8.70
CA ARG A 82 17.59 4.37 -9.77
C ARG A 82 17.40 5.02 -11.15
N GLY A 83 17.08 6.32 -11.20
CA GLY A 83 16.98 7.09 -12.45
C GLY A 83 15.77 6.73 -13.34
N HIS A 84 15.77 7.25 -14.57
CA HIS A 84 14.59 7.22 -15.46
C HIS A 84 14.33 5.90 -16.21
N ASN A 85 15.17 4.87 -16.07
CA ASN A 85 14.99 3.58 -16.78
C ASN A 85 14.12 2.57 -16.02
N ASN A 86 13.43 2.99 -14.95
CA ASN A 86 12.70 2.08 -14.06
C ASN A 86 11.42 1.51 -14.65
N LYS A 87 11.21 0.21 -14.41
CA LYS A 87 9.94 -0.52 -14.62
C LYS A 87 8.80 0.19 -13.89
N LEU A 88 9.10 0.89 -12.79
CA LEU A 88 8.17 1.70 -12.04
C LEU A 88 7.39 2.75 -12.87
N GLN A 89 8.03 3.43 -13.83
CA GLN A 89 7.34 4.43 -14.68
C GLN A 89 6.30 3.79 -15.60
N SER A 90 6.60 2.61 -16.14
CA SER A 90 5.70 1.93 -17.06
C SER A 90 4.53 1.25 -16.33
N CYS A 91 4.70 0.83 -15.06
CA CYS A 91 3.62 0.26 -14.25
C CYS A 91 2.77 1.29 -13.49
N LEU A 92 3.35 2.24 -12.72
CA LEU A 92 2.58 3.18 -11.88
C LEU A 92 1.82 4.20 -12.73
N LYS A 93 0.49 4.07 -12.77
CA LYS A 93 -0.40 5.00 -13.51
C LYS A 93 -1.15 5.97 -12.59
N LEU A 94 -1.42 5.60 -11.34
CA LEU A 94 -2.02 6.49 -10.36
C LEU A 94 -1.34 6.39 -8.99
N VAL A 95 -0.89 7.53 -8.47
CA VAL A 95 -0.46 7.66 -7.07
C VAL A 95 -1.43 8.62 -6.37
N VAL A 96 -2.08 8.11 -5.33
CA VAL A 96 -2.96 8.89 -4.46
C VAL A 96 -2.18 9.23 -3.20
N LEU A 97 -2.13 10.51 -2.85
CA LEU A 97 -1.55 11.01 -1.61
C LEU A 97 -2.65 11.57 -0.72
N SER A 98 -2.73 11.10 0.52
CA SER A 98 -3.64 11.62 1.53
C SER A 98 -2.94 11.65 2.91
N GLY A 99 -3.67 12.06 3.95
CA GLY A 99 -3.24 11.96 5.34
C GLY A 99 -2.27 13.03 5.85
N GLU A 100 -1.57 13.77 4.98
CA GLU A 100 -0.67 14.88 5.33
C GLU A 100 -0.75 16.04 4.33
N PRO A 101 -0.30 17.26 4.68
CA PRO A 101 0.03 18.28 3.70
C PRO A 101 1.05 17.75 2.67
N PHE A 102 0.79 18.01 1.40
CA PHE A 102 1.64 17.60 0.27
C PHE A 102 2.39 18.84 -0.26
N PRO A 103 3.70 18.99 0.01
CA PRO A 103 4.46 20.16 -0.45
C PRO A 103 4.60 20.21 -1.97
N VAL A 104 4.59 21.41 -2.55
CA VAL A 104 4.80 21.60 -4.00
C VAL A 104 6.17 21.07 -4.44
N SER A 105 7.22 21.28 -3.65
CA SER A 105 8.57 20.77 -3.89
C SER A 105 8.66 19.24 -3.96
N LEU A 106 7.81 18.53 -3.21
CA LEU A 106 7.70 17.07 -3.28
C LEU A 106 6.97 16.65 -4.57
N TRP A 107 5.94 17.39 -4.97
CA TRP A 107 5.27 17.16 -6.26
C TRP A 107 6.22 17.37 -7.43
N ASP A 108 7.00 18.48 -7.46
CA ASP A 108 7.97 18.78 -8.52
C ASP A 108 8.97 17.61 -8.70
N SER A 109 9.50 17.13 -7.57
CA SER A 109 10.44 16.01 -7.53
C SER A 109 9.83 14.71 -8.09
N LEU A 110 8.57 14.43 -7.76
CA LEU A 110 7.86 13.24 -8.23
C LEU A 110 7.47 13.33 -9.69
N HIS A 111 6.96 14.48 -10.13
CA HIS A 111 6.56 14.71 -11.52
C HIS A 111 7.75 14.63 -12.47
N SER A 112 8.92 15.12 -12.05
CA SER A 112 10.18 14.97 -12.79
C SER A 112 10.61 13.49 -12.94
N LEU A 113 10.47 12.68 -11.88
CA LEU A 113 10.86 11.27 -11.88
C LEU A 113 9.85 10.33 -12.56
N LEU A 114 8.56 10.66 -12.48
CA LEU A 114 7.43 9.84 -12.91
C LEU A 114 6.44 10.66 -13.78
N PRO A 115 6.85 11.16 -14.95
CA PRO A 115 6.06 12.13 -15.73
C PRO A 115 4.77 11.55 -16.33
N GLU A 116 4.69 10.23 -16.52
CA GLU A 116 3.47 9.54 -16.99
C GLU A 116 2.49 9.17 -15.86
N THR A 117 2.88 9.33 -14.59
CA THR A 117 2.05 8.95 -13.45
C THR A 117 1.11 10.10 -13.08
N CYS A 118 -0.20 9.80 -13.01
CA CYS A 118 -1.16 10.74 -12.45
C CYS A 118 -1.00 10.80 -10.93
N PHE A 119 -0.91 12.00 -10.37
CA PHE A 119 -0.84 12.24 -8.93
C PHE A 119 -2.12 12.94 -8.47
N LEU A 120 -2.78 12.41 -7.44
CA LEU A 120 -3.93 13.04 -6.81
C LEU A 120 -3.61 13.36 -5.35
N ASN A 121 -3.93 14.58 -4.92
CA ASN A 121 -3.92 14.95 -3.52
C ASN A 121 -5.35 14.84 -2.97
N LEU A 122 -5.59 13.92 -2.04
CA LEU A 122 -6.88 13.71 -1.42
C LEU A 122 -6.84 14.16 0.05
N TYR A 123 -8.01 14.50 0.58
CA TYR A 123 -8.14 14.96 1.95
C TYR A 123 -9.45 14.50 2.58
N GLY A 124 -9.35 14.10 3.84
CA GLY A 124 -10.47 13.99 4.75
C GLY A 124 -10.03 13.49 6.13
N SER A 125 -10.93 12.76 6.77
CA SER A 125 -10.79 12.22 8.13
C SER A 125 -11.63 10.93 8.30
N THR A 126 -11.36 10.20 9.38
CA THR A 126 -12.08 8.97 9.72
C THR A 126 -13.60 9.18 9.84
N GLU A 127 -14.02 10.34 10.35
CA GLU A 127 -15.43 10.73 10.54
C GLU A 127 -16.17 11.02 9.23
N VAL A 128 -15.43 11.20 8.11
CA VAL A 128 -15.98 11.39 6.77
C VAL A 128 -15.64 10.20 5.85
N SER A 129 -15.48 9.01 6.43
CA SER A 129 -15.22 7.74 5.74
C SER A 129 -13.96 7.71 4.87
N GLY A 130 -12.91 8.45 5.28
CA GLY A 130 -11.67 8.59 4.53
C GLY A 130 -11.59 9.95 3.84
N ASP A 131 -11.53 9.97 2.52
CA ASP A 131 -11.38 11.20 1.74
C ASP A 131 -12.72 11.79 1.29
N CYS A 132 -12.83 13.12 1.38
CA CYS A 132 -14.01 13.89 1.00
C CYS A 132 -13.72 14.96 -0.07
N THR A 133 -12.45 15.33 -0.30
CA THR A 133 -12.01 16.19 -1.41
C THR A 133 -10.84 15.58 -2.17
N TYR A 134 -10.65 16.02 -3.42
CA TYR A 134 -9.51 15.65 -4.25
C TYR A 134 -9.03 16.83 -5.11
N PHE A 135 -7.74 16.87 -5.40
CA PHE A 135 -7.11 17.73 -6.40
C PHE A 135 -6.32 16.87 -7.40
N ASP A 136 -6.45 17.18 -8.69
CA ASP A 136 -5.60 16.59 -9.73
C ASP A 136 -4.34 17.42 -9.90
N CYS A 137 -3.19 16.85 -9.58
CA CYS A 137 -1.93 17.59 -9.58
C CYS A 137 -1.45 17.97 -11.00
N SER A 138 -2.05 17.44 -12.08
CA SER A 138 -1.81 17.93 -13.44
C SER A 138 -2.26 19.38 -13.67
N GLU A 139 -3.17 19.90 -12.84
CA GLU A 139 -3.58 21.31 -12.85
C GLU A 139 -2.62 22.23 -12.09
N LEU A 140 -1.71 21.68 -11.27
CA LEU A 140 -0.82 22.47 -10.41
C LEU A 140 0.09 23.44 -11.20
N PRO A 141 0.71 23.08 -12.35
CA PRO A 141 1.50 24.01 -13.16
C PRO A 141 0.70 25.18 -13.75
N ARG A 142 -0.62 25.05 -13.84
CA ARG A 142 -1.51 26.15 -14.26
C ARG A 142 -1.81 27.07 -13.07
N LEU A 143 -2.04 26.49 -11.89
CA LEU A 143 -2.35 27.21 -10.66
C LEU A 143 -1.17 28.02 -10.12
N LEU A 144 0.04 27.46 -10.14
CA LEU A 144 1.29 28.11 -9.70
C LEU A 144 1.68 29.35 -10.54
N LYS A 145 1.01 29.61 -11.67
CA LYS A 145 1.20 30.84 -12.47
C LYS A 145 0.36 32.01 -11.98
N THR A 146 -0.65 31.75 -11.15
CA THR A 146 -1.64 32.73 -10.69
C THR A 146 -1.73 32.83 -9.17
N GLU A 147 -1.34 31.79 -8.45
CA GLU A 147 -1.47 31.67 -7.00
C GLU A 147 -0.11 31.28 -6.39
N GLU A 148 0.37 32.03 -5.39
CA GLU A 148 1.59 31.71 -4.65
C GLU A 148 1.26 30.77 -3.48
N ILE A 149 1.61 29.48 -3.62
CA ILE A 149 1.22 28.41 -2.69
C ILE A 149 2.38 27.44 -2.42
N GLY A 150 2.61 27.11 -1.14
CA GLY A 150 3.68 26.17 -0.73
C GLY A 150 3.25 24.70 -0.66
N SER A 151 1.94 24.42 -0.62
CA SER A 151 1.37 23.07 -0.58
C SER A 151 0.38 22.88 -1.73
N VAL A 152 0.34 21.67 -2.28
CA VAL A 152 -0.66 21.23 -3.24
C VAL A 152 -2.06 21.40 -2.62
N PRO A 153 -3.06 21.96 -3.33
CA PRO A 153 -4.41 22.09 -2.83
C PRO A 153 -5.04 20.75 -2.45
N ILE A 154 -5.99 20.76 -1.53
CA ILE A 154 -6.87 19.63 -1.22
C ILE A 154 -8.08 19.56 -2.19
N GLY A 155 -8.27 20.60 -3.00
CA GLY A 155 -9.12 20.59 -4.19
C GLY A 155 -10.62 20.69 -3.92
N LYS A 156 -11.42 19.87 -4.60
CA LYS A 156 -12.89 19.96 -4.65
C LYS A 156 -13.56 18.73 -4.07
N SER A 157 -14.80 18.87 -3.63
CA SER A 157 -15.58 17.76 -3.07
C SER A 157 -15.70 16.57 -4.04
N ILE A 158 -15.48 15.37 -3.52
CA ILE A 158 -15.73 14.10 -4.23
C ILE A 158 -17.25 13.90 -4.37
N SER A 159 -17.71 13.17 -5.39
CA SER A 159 -19.12 12.80 -5.58
C SER A 159 -19.78 12.32 -4.27
N ASN A 160 -20.99 12.79 -4.00
CA ASN A 160 -21.77 12.54 -2.77
C ASN A 160 -21.20 13.16 -1.47
N CYS A 161 -20.11 13.92 -1.55
CA CYS A 161 -19.63 14.78 -0.47
C CYS A 161 -19.96 16.25 -0.79
N LYS A 162 -20.18 17.06 0.24
CA LYS A 162 -20.37 18.52 0.15
C LYS A 162 -19.49 19.17 1.21
N VAL A 163 -18.51 19.97 0.77
CA VAL A 163 -17.62 20.71 1.66
C VAL A 163 -17.97 22.19 1.63
N VAL A 164 -17.99 22.83 2.79
CA VAL A 164 -18.18 24.28 2.97
C VAL A 164 -17.14 24.81 3.95
N LEU A 165 -16.83 26.10 3.87
CA LEU A 165 -16.01 26.80 4.86
C LEU A 165 -16.94 27.58 5.81
N LEU A 166 -16.78 27.39 7.12
CA LEU A 166 -17.37 28.25 8.14
C LEU A 166 -16.33 29.30 8.56
N GLY A 167 -16.38 30.46 7.92
CA GLY A 167 -15.52 31.62 8.18
C GLY A 167 -16.24 32.73 8.96
N ASP A 168 -15.47 33.72 9.39
CA ASP A 168 -15.99 35.00 9.88
C ASP A 168 -16.44 35.86 8.67
N GLU A 169 -17.43 36.76 8.83
CA GLU A 169 -17.99 37.55 7.71
C GLU A 169 -16.94 38.40 6.97
N ASP A 170 -15.89 38.85 7.68
CA ASP A 170 -14.77 39.61 7.12
C ASP A 170 -13.86 38.77 6.19
N LYS A 171 -13.99 37.44 6.20
CA LYS A 171 -13.17 36.48 5.46
C LYS A 171 -14.01 35.37 4.81
N PRO A 172 -14.88 35.68 3.84
CA PRO A 172 -15.84 34.73 3.27
C PRO A 172 -15.22 33.52 2.55
N TYR A 173 -13.91 33.55 2.25
CA TYR A 173 -13.18 32.48 1.57
C TYR A 173 -12.18 31.74 2.49
N GLU A 174 -12.11 32.06 3.79
CA GLU A 174 -11.26 31.36 4.76
C GLU A 174 -12.10 30.92 5.96
N GLY A 175 -12.01 29.65 6.36
CA GLY A 175 -12.87 29.14 7.42
C GLY A 175 -12.57 27.70 7.83
N GLU A 176 -13.33 27.22 8.82
CA GLU A 176 -13.29 25.83 9.24
C GLU A 176 -13.92 24.94 8.16
N ILE A 177 -13.20 23.89 7.76
CA ILE A 177 -13.66 22.92 6.78
C ILE A 177 -14.76 22.07 7.41
N CYS A 178 -15.97 22.18 6.87
CA CYS A 178 -17.14 21.43 7.30
C CYS A 178 -17.64 20.54 6.17
N VAL A 179 -17.82 19.25 6.45
CA VAL A 179 -18.13 18.22 5.46
C VAL A 179 -19.52 17.66 5.69
N SER A 180 -20.25 17.35 4.63
CA SER A 180 -21.56 16.72 4.66
C SER A 180 -21.72 15.74 3.49
N GLY A 181 -22.77 14.91 3.53
CA GLY A 181 -23.13 13.99 2.47
C GLY A 181 -23.18 12.54 2.95
N LEU A 182 -23.09 11.60 2.01
CA LEU A 182 -23.14 10.16 2.32
C LEU A 182 -21.85 9.64 2.97
N CYS A 183 -20.81 10.46 3.06
CA CYS A 183 -19.52 10.14 3.65
C CYS A 183 -19.50 10.22 5.19
N LEU A 184 -20.50 10.86 5.82
CA LEU A 184 -20.52 11.04 7.28
C LEU A 184 -20.63 9.70 8.01
N SER A 185 -19.84 9.53 9.08
CA SER A 185 -19.95 8.37 9.97
C SER A 185 -21.21 8.43 10.83
N GLN A 186 -21.51 7.33 11.53
CA GLN A 186 -22.62 7.25 12.48
C GLN A 186 -22.30 7.87 13.86
N GLY A 187 -21.27 8.71 13.97
CA GLY A 187 -20.77 9.25 15.24
C GLY A 187 -19.74 8.34 15.92
N TYR A 188 -19.28 8.72 17.11
CA TYR A 188 -18.32 7.92 17.88
C TYR A 188 -19.04 6.87 18.74
N MET A 189 -18.41 5.71 18.94
CA MET A 189 -18.95 4.63 19.76
C MET A 189 -19.22 5.12 21.20
N HIS A 190 -20.45 4.90 21.69
CA HIS A 190 -21.00 5.42 22.95
C HIS A 190 -21.33 6.93 22.99
N SER A 191 -21.31 7.63 21.85
CA SER A 191 -21.88 8.98 21.68
C SER A 191 -23.06 8.96 20.70
N SER A 192 -23.96 9.94 20.78
CA SER A 192 -24.97 10.16 19.72
C SER A 192 -24.36 11.01 18.60
N ILE A 193 -24.95 10.99 17.40
CA ILE A 193 -24.58 11.90 16.29
C ILE A 193 -24.75 13.39 16.67
N GLU A 194 -25.50 13.69 17.73
CA GLU A 194 -25.69 15.03 18.27
C GLU A 194 -24.53 15.48 19.20
N SER A 195 -23.45 14.69 19.30
CA SER A 195 -22.26 15.01 20.10
C SER A 195 -21.24 15.90 19.39
N GLU A 196 -20.18 16.24 20.11
CA GLU A 196 -19.09 17.13 19.71
C GLU A 196 -18.58 16.88 18.27
N GLY A 197 -18.60 17.95 17.46
CA GLY A 197 -18.14 17.95 16.07
C GLY A 197 -19.27 18.02 15.03
N TYR A 198 -20.48 17.55 15.32
CA TYR A 198 -21.59 17.58 14.35
C TYR A 198 -22.49 18.81 14.53
N VAL A 199 -22.84 19.48 13.42
CA VAL A 199 -23.68 20.68 13.41
C VAL A 199 -24.72 20.64 12.30
N LYS A 200 -25.95 21.05 12.60
CA LYS A 200 -27.00 21.30 11.59
C LYS A 200 -26.82 22.72 11.02
N LEU A 201 -26.56 22.85 9.72
CA LEU A 201 -26.53 24.12 9.01
C LEU A 201 -27.73 24.25 8.07
N HIS A 202 -28.40 25.39 8.04
CA HIS A 202 -29.44 25.67 7.07
C HIS A 202 -28.83 26.00 5.70
N ASN A 203 -29.37 25.41 4.62
CA ASN A 203 -29.01 25.83 3.27
C ASN A 203 -29.49 27.27 3.04
N ASN A 204 -28.55 28.21 2.96
CA ASN A 204 -28.88 29.63 2.86
C ASN A 204 -29.24 30.04 1.42
N SER A 205 -30.42 29.62 0.96
CA SER A 205 -31.22 30.27 -0.08
C SER A 205 -32.65 29.69 -0.09
N LEU A 206 -33.65 30.57 0.01
CA LEU A 206 -35.10 30.29 -0.15
C LEU A 206 -35.92 29.65 1.00
N CYS A 207 -35.39 29.47 2.21
CA CYS A 207 -36.22 29.14 3.38
C CYS A 207 -36.72 30.39 4.13
N ASN A 208 -37.74 31.05 3.57
CA ASN A 208 -38.56 31.97 4.37
C ASN A 208 -39.29 31.21 5.49
N HIS A 209 -39.48 31.89 6.62
CA HIS A 209 -40.05 31.41 7.88
C HIS A 209 -41.20 30.37 7.80
N LEU A 210 -41.28 29.54 8.85
CA LEU A 210 -42.38 28.65 9.24
C LEU A 210 -42.35 27.19 8.72
N THR A 211 -41.36 26.40 9.15
CA THR A 211 -41.53 24.99 9.60
C THR A 211 -40.23 24.49 10.24
N ASN A 212 -40.30 23.80 11.38
CA ASN A 212 -39.13 23.15 11.98
C ASN A 212 -38.66 21.96 11.14
N ASP A 213 -37.35 21.70 11.15
CA ASP A 213 -36.60 20.61 10.46
C ASP A 213 -36.63 20.54 8.91
N CYS A 214 -37.37 21.40 8.20
CA CYS A 214 -37.29 21.41 6.73
C CYS A 214 -36.05 22.19 6.22
N GLY A 215 -34.96 21.47 5.92
CA GLY A 215 -33.82 22.00 5.15
C GLY A 215 -32.51 22.27 5.91
N SER A 216 -32.40 21.84 7.18
CA SER A 216 -31.10 21.82 7.88
C SER A 216 -30.30 20.56 7.50
N GLN A 217 -29.16 20.75 6.85
CA GLN A 217 -28.23 19.68 6.49
C GLN A 217 -27.25 19.43 7.63
N LEU A 218 -26.98 18.17 7.98
CA LEU A 218 -25.97 17.81 8.98
C LEU A 218 -24.56 17.92 8.38
N TYR A 219 -23.64 18.57 9.09
CA TYR A 219 -22.22 18.69 8.76
C TYR A 219 -21.37 18.18 9.92
N TYR A 220 -20.21 17.58 9.60
CA TYR A 220 -19.11 17.36 10.53
C TYR A 220 -18.09 18.50 10.41
N ARG A 221 -17.77 19.13 11.54
CA ARG A 221 -16.71 20.12 11.70
C ARG A 221 -15.39 19.40 11.87
N THR A 222 -14.48 19.56 10.92
CA THR A 222 -13.22 18.78 10.91
C THR A 222 -12.20 19.31 11.92
N GLY A 223 -12.30 20.56 12.38
CA GLY A 223 -11.25 21.31 13.09
C GLY A 223 -10.11 21.82 12.19
N ASP A 224 -10.06 21.37 10.92
CA ASP A 224 -9.14 21.88 9.91
C ASP A 224 -9.63 23.23 9.38
N TYR A 225 -8.71 24.16 9.15
CA TYR A 225 -8.97 25.44 8.50
C TYR A 225 -8.46 25.42 7.06
N GLY A 226 -9.23 26.03 6.16
CA GLY A 226 -8.93 26.09 4.74
C GLY A 226 -9.25 27.44 4.10
N ARG A 227 -8.65 27.67 2.92
CA ARG A 227 -8.93 28.81 2.04
C ARG A 227 -9.47 28.30 0.70
N GLN A 228 -10.54 28.91 0.19
CA GLN A 228 -11.00 28.66 -1.18
C GLN A 228 -10.29 29.60 -2.17
N LEU A 229 -9.76 29.04 -3.25
CA LEU A 229 -9.15 29.78 -4.35
C LEU A 229 -10.18 30.27 -5.35
N SER A 230 -9.75 31.20 -6.20
CA SER A 230 -10.49 31.70 -7.37
C SER A 230 -10.99 30.60 -8.32
N SER A 231 -10.26 29.47 -8.39
CA SER A 231 -10.63 28.27 -9.16
C SER A 231 -11.72 27.40 -8.51
N GLY A 232 -12.12 27.73 -7.28
CA GLY A 232 -13.00 26.94 -6.42
C GLY A 232 -12.30 25.81 -5.65
N ASP A 233 -11.01 25.59 -5.86
CA ASP A 233 -10.21 24.58 -5.15
C ASP A 233 -9.88 25.04 -3.72
N LEU A 234 -9.88 24.12 -2.77
CA LEU A 234 -9.55 24.38 -1.37
C LEU A 234 -8.05 24.14 -1.10
N ILE A 235 -7.44 25.02 -0.32
CA ILE A 235 -6.12 24.86 0.30
C ILE A 235 -6.31 24.59 1.79
N PHE A 236 -5.58 23.62 2.32
CA PHE A 236 -5.45 23.40 3.76
C PHE A 236 -4.46 24.42 4.37
N ILE A 237 -4.90 25.16 5.39
CA ILE A 237 -4.07 26.14 6.11
C ILE A 237 -3.43 25.51 7.35
N GLY A 238 -4.20 24.73 8.11
CA GLY A 238 -3.79 24.21 9.42
C GLY A 238 -4.97 23.71 10.24
N ARG A 239 -4.77 23.56 11.55
CA ARG A 239 -5.82 23.21 12.52
C ARG A 239 -5.96 24.28 13.59
N ARG A 240 -7.18 24.50 14.07
CA ARG A 240 -7.46 25.43 15.18
C ARG A 240 -7.36 24.74 16.54
N ASP A 241 -7.71 23.45 16.60
CA ASP A 241 -7.45 22.57 17.74
C ASP A 241 -5.98 22.11 17.75
N ARG A 242 -5.45 21.73 18.91
CA ARG A 242 -4.05 21.26 19.08
C ARG A 242 -3.83 19.84 18.55
N THR A 243 -4.52 19.45 17.49
CA THR A 243 -4.38 18.14 16.82
C THR A 243 -3.42 18.26 15.64
N VAL A 244 -2.58 17.25 15.42
CA VAL A 244 -1.62 17.22 14.31
C VAL A 244 -1.64 15.89 13.56
N LYS A 245 -1.14 15.92 12.32
CA LYS A 245 -0.89 14.76 11.47
C LYS A 245 0.62 14.56 11.33
N LEU A 246 1.17 13.50 11.92
CA LEU A 246 2.59 13.13 11.88
C LEU A 246 2.74 11.70 11.34
N ASN A 247 3.52 11.52 10.27
CA ASN A 247 3.74 10.23 9.60
C ASN A 247 2.40 9.49 9.31
N GLY A 248 1.45 10.23 8.73
CA GLY A 248 0.08 9.80 8.43
C GLY A 248 -0.88 9.67 9.62
N LYS A 249 -0.40 9.78 10.86
CA LYS A 249 -1.22 9.53 12.07
C LYS A 249 -1.72 10.82 12.70
N ARG A 250 -3.02 10.87 12.99
CA ARG A 250 -3.66 11.94 13.76
C ARG A 250 -3.40 11.73 15.25
N MET A 251 -2.97 12.77 15.96
CA MET A 251 -2.74 12.76 17.40
C MET A 251 -3.06 14.13 18.01
N ALA A 252 -3.62 14.16 19.21
CA ALA A 252 -3.80 15.41 19.96
C ALA A 252 -2.50 15.73 20.71
N LEU A 253 -1.97 16.94 20.55
CA LEU A 253 -0.82 17.39 21.34
C LEU A 253 -1.19 17.49 22.82
N GLU A 254 -2.45 17.85 23.13
CA GLU A 254 -3.00 17.90 24.49
C GLU A 254 -2.97 16.54 25.20
N GLU A 255 -3.06 15.41 24.48
CA GLU A 255 -2.89 14.06 25.05
C GLU A 255 -1.45 13.82 25.50
N ILE A 256 -0.49 14.32 24.72
CA ILE A 256 0.95 14.23 24.99
C ILE A 256 1.33 15.19 26.13
N GLU A 257 0.76 16.40 26.15
CA GLU A 257 0.91 17.42 27.21
C GLU A 257 0.35 16.93 28.54
N THR A 258 -0.91 16.48 28.57
CA THR A 258 -1.54 15.87 29.75
C THR A 258 -0.73 14.67 30.25
N THR A 259 -0.20 13.86 29.32
CA THR A 259 0.69 12.76 29.70
C THR A 259 1.97 13.28 30.35
N LEU A 260 2.66 14.28 29.78
CA LEU A 260 3.84 14.88 30.39
C LEU A 260 3.55 15.45 31.78
N GLU A 261 2.45 16.17 31.97
CA GLU A 261 2.07 16.80 33.24
C GLU A 261 1.66 15.79 34.34
N LEU A 262 1.32 14.54 33.96
CA LEU A 262 1.13 13.44 34.90
C LEU A 262 2.46 12.85 35.43
N ASN A 263 3.63 13.33 34.97
CA ASN A 263 4.94 12.94 35.49
C ASN A 263 5.29 13.78 36.73
N PRO A 264 5.67 13.17 37.89
CA PRO A 264 6.01 13.91 39.11
C PRO A 264 7.12 14.97 38.98
N ASP A 265 8.03 14.83 38.02
CA ASP A 265 9.13 15.77 37.81
C ASP A 265 8.73 17.01 37.00
N ILE A 266 7.54 17.00 36.37
CA ILE A 266 7.06 18.04 35.45
C ILE A 266 6.01 18.93 36.14
N ALA A 267 6.13 20.24 35.95
CA ALA A 267 5.19 21.24 36.45
C ALA A 267 4.18 21.68 35.38
N GLU A 268 4.67 21.96 34.16
CA GLU A 268 3.89 22.42 33.00
C GLU A 268 4.56 21.86 31.73
N ALA A 269 3.78 21.47 30.72
CA ALA A 269 4.34 20.99 29.45
C ALA A 269 3.57 21.48 28.21
N VAL A 270 4.30 21.87 27.17
CA VAL A 270 3.73 22.25 25.86
C VAL A 270 4.46 21.53 24.75
N VAL A 271 3.73 20.84 23.88
CA VAL A 271 4.27 20.14 22.72
C VAL A 271 3.93 20.93 21.45
N LEU A 272 4.90 21.07 20.55
CA LEU A 272 4.72 21.67 19.23
C LEU A 272 5.20 20.71 18.14
N LEU A 273 4.49 20.70 17.02
CA LEU A 273 5.00 20.13 15.78
C LEU A 273 5.95 21.15 15.14
N SER A 274 7.25 20.84 15.11
CA SER A 274 8.24 21.58 14.36
C SER A 274 8.41 20.97 12.98
N ARG A 275 8.75 21.79 11.99
CA ARG A 275 9.43 21.34 10.78
C ARG A 275 10.86 21.87 10.78
N ASP A 276 11.77 21.17 10.13
CA ASP A 276 13.13 21.65 9.86
C ASP A 276 13.25 22.22 8.44
N GLU A 277 14.47 22.63 8.05
CA GLU A 277 14.77 23.17 6.72
C GLU A 277 14.55 22.14 5.58
N THR A 278 14.34 20.86 5.90
CA THR A 278 14.03 19.78 4.95
C THR A 278 12.56 19.34 4.98
N GLU A 279 11.70 20.13 5.63
CA GLU A 279 10.26 19.89 5.81
C GLU A 279 9.91 18.63 6.62
N LEU A 280 10.90 18.02 7.29
CA LEU A 280 10.69 16.88 8.16
C LEU A 280 9.98 17.33 9.44
N ALA A 281 8.84 16.72 9.73
CA ALA A 281 8.03 17.05 10.89
C ALA A 281 8.48 16.26 12.13
N SER A 282 8.71 16.95 13.24
CA SER A 282 9.12 16.36 14.51
C SER A 282 8.42 17.02 15.70
N LEU A 283 8.23 16.27 16.79
CA LEU A 283 7.59 16.77 18.01
C LEU A 283 8.65 17.37 18.95
N LYS A 284 8.43 18.61 19.39
CA LYS A 284 9.25 19.30 20.40
C LYS A 284 8.42 19.55 21.66
N ALA A 285 8.84 19.01 22.79
CA ALA A 285 8.24 19.29 24.08
C ALA A 285 9.04 20.36 24.84
N PHE A 286 8.37 21.43 25.23
CA PHE A 286 8.86 22.45 26.15
C PHE A 286 8.34 22.10 27.54
N VAL A 287 9.26 21.93 28.50
CA VAL A 287 8.96 21.35 29.81
C VAL A 287 9.48 22.27 30.91
N VAL A 288 8.60 22.61 31.86
CA VAL A 288 8.96 23.23 33.13
C VAL A 288 9.08 22.13 34.17
N LEU A 289 10.21 22.06 34.88
CA LEU A 289 10.42 21.07 35.95
C LEU A 289 9.90 21.57 37.30
N ASN A 290 9.50 20.64 38.16
CA ASN A 290 9.19 20.95 39.56
C ASN A 290 10.46 21.39 40.31
N LYS A 291 10.30 22.26 41.32
CA LYS A 291 11.43 22.89 42.05
C LYS A 291 12.29 21.91 42.86
N GLU A 292 11.88 20.66 42.99
CA GLU A 292 12.59 19.60 43.71
C GLU A 292 13.44 18.72 42.77
N SER A 293 13.11 18.68 41.47
CA SER A 293 13.78 17.87 40.43
C SER A 293 14.97 18.60 39.77
N ASN A 294 15.89 19.16 40.57
CA ASN A 294 16.99 20.03 40.11
C ASN A 294 18.24 19.28 39.54
N SER A 295 18.11 18.04 39.06
CA SER A 295 19.19 17.33 38.38
C SER A 295 18.95 17.29 36.86
N SER A 296 19.68 18.11 36.11
CA SER A 296 19.62 18.15 34.62
C SER A 296 20.03 16.83 33.97
N ASP A 297 20.92 16.08 34.64
CA ASP A 297 21.60 14.93 34.04
C ASP A 297 20.68 13.70 34.11
N GLY A 298 20.18 13.29 32.94
CA GLY A 298 19.32 12.10 32.80
C GLY A 298 17.81 12.34 32.97
N ILE A 299 17.35 13.53 33.36
CA ILE A 299 15.92 13.80 33.57
C ILE A 299 15.09 13.60 32.30
N ILE A 300 15.60 14.03 31.14
CA ILE A 300 14.97 13.81 29.83
C ILE A 300 14.83 12.31 29.50
N PHE A 301 15.81 11.49 29.90
CA PHE A 301 15.77 10.04 29.70
C PHE A 301 14.73 9.38 30.63
N SER A 302 14.61 9.84 31.88
CA SER A 302 13.54 9.44 32.81
C SER A 302 12.15 9.73 32.21
N ILE A 303 11.94 10.98 31.76
CA ILE A 303 10.68 11.43 31.14
C ILE A 303 10.34 10.59 29.91
N ARG A 304 11.29 10.38 28.98
CA ARG A 304 11.07 9.55 27.78
C ARG A 304 10.68 8.10 28.11
N ASN A 305 11.38 7.46 29.04
CA ASN A 305 11.06 6.08 29.44
C ASN A 305 9.67 5.99 30.08
N TRP A 306 9.32 6.97 30.92
CA TRP A 306 8.02 7.06 31.55
C TRP A 306 6.89 7.25 30.52
N MET A 307 7.10 8.07 29.48
CA MET A 307 6.16 8.20 28.34
C MET A 307 6.06 6.91 27.54
N GLY A 308 7.17 6.20 27.31
CA GLY A 308 7.20 4.94 26.58
C GLY A 308 6.41 3.79 27.23
N GLY A 309 6.07 3.91 28.51
CA GLY A 309 5.15 3.00 29.21
C GLY A 309 3.65 3.38 29.07
N LYS A 310 3.33 4.53 28.46
CA LYS A 310 1.96 5.10 28.41
C LYS A 310 1.48 5.42 27.00
N LEU A 311 2.36 5.90 26.12
CA LEU A 311 2.04 6.35 24.78
C LEU A 311 2.69 5.47 23.71
N PRO A 312 2.05 5.29 22.54
CA PRO A 312 2.69 4.76 21.35
C PRO A 312 4.00 5.50 21.02
N PRO A 313 5.07 4.82 20.55
CA PRO A 313 6.37 5.46 20.30
C PRO A 313 6.35 6.69 19.37
N VAL A 314 5.36 6.77 18.47
CA VAL A 314 5.20 7.90 17.52
C VAL A 314 4.64 9.18 18.16
N MET A 315 4.12 9.10 19.40
CA MET A 315 3.64 10.24 20.18
C MET A 315 4.69 10.73 21.19
N ILE A 316 5.86 10.09 21.28
CA ILE A 316 6.94 10.51 22.17
C ILE A 316 7.74 11.63 21.47
N PRO A 317 7.91 12.82 22.10
CA PRO A 317 8.63 13.93 21.49
C PRO A 317 10.05 13.60 21.02
N ASN A 318 10.41 14.06 19.81
CA ASN A 318 11.76 13.94 19.24
C ASN A 318 12.78 14.79 20.00
N HIS A 319 12.36 15.93 20.55
CA HIS A 319 13.22 16.81 21.35
C HIS A 319 12.52 17.30 22.62
N PHE A 320 13.29 17.50 23.68
CA PHE A 320 12.85 18.06 24.95
C PHE A 320 13.67 19.32 25.24
N VAL A 321 12.98 20.42 25.52
CA VAL A 321 13.56 21.73 25.80
C VAL A 321 13.12 22.13 27.20
N LEU A 322 14.07 22.14 28.15
CA LEU A 322 13.80 22.64 29.49
C LEU A 322 13.67 24.16 29.45
N VAL A 323 12.59 24.69 30.02
CA VAL A 323 12.32 26.13 30.11
C VAL A 323 11.96 26.49 31.56
N GLU A 324 12.46 27.63 32.05
CA GLU A 324 12.16 28.09 33.42
C GLU A 324 10.66 28.40 33.62
N LYS A 325 10.00 28.83 32.53
CA LYS A 325 8.56 29.08 32.46
C LYS A 325 8.10 29.08 31.01
N LEU A 326 6.85 28.67 30.76
CA LEU A 326 6.21 28.86 29.46
C LEU A 326 5.96 30.37 29.19
N PRO A 327 6.29 30.90 27.99
CA PRO A 327 5.98 32.28 27.64
C PRO A 327 4.47 32.43 27.47
N LEU A 328 3.93 33.56 27.92
CA LEU A 328 2.51 33.87 27.85
C LEU A 328 2.27 35.14 27.01
N THR A 329 1.22 35.11 26.21
CA THR A 329 0.67 36.28 25.50
C THR A 329 0.14 37.32 26.49
N SER A 330 -0.14 38.53 26.01
CA SER A 330 -0.84 39.58 26.78
C SER A 330 -2.23 39.15 27.31
N SER A 331 -2.82 38.09 26.75
CA SER A 331 -4.07 37.49 27.21
C SER A 331 -3.91 36.40 28.29
N GLY A 332 -2.68 36.11 28.73
CA GLY A 332 -2.38 35.08 29.73
C GLY A 332 -2.39 33.64 29.20
N LYS A 333 -2.60 33.42 27.89
CA LYS A 333 -2.46 32.12 27.22
C LYS A 333 -1.02 31.87 26.77
N VAL A 334 -0.59 30.61 26.65
CA VAL A 334 0.73 30.24 26.11
C VAL A 334 0.99 30.89 24.74
N ASP A 335 2.16 31.52 24.61
CA ASP A 335 2.65 32.08 23.35
C ASP A 335 3.43 31.01 22.57
N TYR A 336 2.69 30.29 21.72
CA TYR A 336 3.25 29.23 20.89
C TYR A 336 4.21 29.75 19.80
N GLU A 337 4.10 31.01 19.37
CA GLU A 337 5.08 31.59 18.44
C GLU A 337 6.40 31.91 19.15
N ALA A 338 6.34 32.44 20.38
CA ALA A 338 7.54 32.63 21.19
C ALA A 338 8.25 31.30 21.43
N LEU A 339 7.52 30.24 21.78
CA LEU A 339 8.07 28.88 21.89
C LEU A 339 8.68 28.38 20.57
N ALA A 340 7.98 28.52 19.45
CA ALA A 340 8.50 28.10 18.13
C ALA A 340 9.77 28.86 17.72
N ARG A 341 9.93 30.12 18.16
CA ARG A 341 11.13 30.94 17.93
C ARG A 341 12.28 30.65 18.90
N LEU A 342 12.08 29.90 19.98
CA LEU A 342 13.17 29.50 20.88
C LEU A 342 14.14 28.58 20.12
N LYS A 343 15.30 29.12 19.78
CA LYS A 343 16.42 28.32 19.25
C LYS A 343 16.82 27.30 20.31
N CYS A 344 16.51 26.04 20.04
CA CYS A 344 17.11 24.94 20.77
C CYS A 344 18.64 25.07 20.65
N PRO A 345 19.42 24.81 21.71
CA PRO A 345 20.82 24.51 21.51
C PRO A 345 20.88 23.24 20.67
N THR A 346 21.26 23.37 19.39
CA THR A 346 22.07 22.32 18.78
C THR A 346 23.25 22.13 19.72
N THR A 347 23.43 20.92 20.25
CA THR A 347 24.51 20.56 21.18
C THR A 347 25.85 20.88 20.53
N GLY A 348 26.35 22.08 20.83
CA GLY A 348 27.55 22.64 20.23
C GLY A 348 28.72 22.47 21.19
N ALA A 349 29.53 21.44 20.95
CA ALA A 349 30.88 21.35 21.49
C ALA A 349 31.85 21.76 20.37
N GLN A 350 32.13 23.06 20.27
CA GLN A 350 33.31 23.51 19.51
C GLN A 350 34.60 23.19 20.27
N ASP A 351 35.68 23.07 19.52
CA ASP A 351 37.08 22.85 19.93
C ASP A 351 37.42 21.47 20.55
N MET A 352 37.98 20.57 19.72
CA MET A 352 39.43 20.37 19.68
C MET A 352 39.86 19.54 18.44
N MET A 353 41.16 19.60 18.10
CA MET A 353 41.74 19.19 16.82
C MET A 353 42.07 17.68 16.66
N GLN A 354 41.99 17.22 15.40
CA GLN A 354 42.83 16.19 14.74
C GLN A 354 42.97 14.78 15.36
N SER A 355 42.56 13.76 14.60
CA SER A 355 43.51 12.71 14.18
C SER A 355 43.07 11.97 12.91
N ASN A 356 44.03 11.63 12.06
CA ASN A 356 43.86 10.69 10.95
C ASN A 356 43.90 9.24 11.45
N GLY A 357 43.19 8.32 10.79
CA GLY A 357 43.61 6.91 10.75
C GLY A 357 42.50 5.86 10.83
N THR A 358 42.27 5.18 9.70
CA THR A 358 41.52 3.91 9.56
C THR A 358 40.00 3.97 9.73
N ASN A 359 39.26 3.47 8.74
CA ASN A 359 37.81 3.26 8.80
C ASN A 359 37.46 2.28 9.93
N SER A 360 37.01 2.79 11.09
CA SER A 360 36.27 1.96 12.03
C SER A 360 34.81 1.87 11.58
N LEU A 361 34.23 0.67 11.69
CA LEU A 361 32.81 0.45 11.38
C LEU A 361 31.89 1.40 12.18
N LEU A 362 32.32 1.80 13.38
CA LEU A 362 31.66 2.80 14.21
C LEU A 362 31.57 4.17 13.52
N GLN A 363 32.62 4.66 12.86
CA GLN A 363 32.56 5.95 12.14
C GLN A 363 31.61 5.87 10.94
N ASN A 364 31.52 4.72 10.26
CA ASN A 364 30.53 4.52 9.20
C ASN A 364 29.09 4.49 9.75
N ILE A 365 28.85 3.82 10.89
CA ILE A 365 27.55 3.81 11.57
C ILE A 365 27.18 5.24 12.00
N LYS A 366 28.08 5.95 12.68
CA LYS A 366 27.88 7.33 13.12
C LYS A 366 27.59 8.27 11.95
N LYS A 367 28.34 8.16 10.85
CA LYS A 367 28.05 8.90 9.62
C LYS A 367 26.66 8.59 9.07
N ALA A 368 26.29 7.32 8.95
CA ALA A 368 24.97 6.94 8.46
C ALA A 368 23.84 7.45 9.38
N VAL A 369 24.07 7.52 10.70
CA VAL A 369 23.15 8.14 11.67
C VAL A 369 23.09 9.66 11.46
N CYS A 370 24.22 10.36 11.31
CA CYS A 370 24.26 11.78 10.97
C CYS A 370 23.49 12.08 9.67
N ASP A 371 23.75 11.30 8.61
CA ASP A 371 23.12 11.45 7.29
C ASP A 371 21.59 11.18 7.36
N ALA A 372 21.15 10.20 8.17
CA ALA A 372 19.73 9.85 8.35
C ALA A 372 18.96 10.82 9.27
N LEU A 373 19.64 11.52 10.18
CA LEU A 373 19.07 12.49 11.11
C LEU A 373 19.31 13.95 10.73
N LEU A 374 20.12 14.19 9.69
CA LEU A 374 20.58 15.52 9.26
C LEU A 374 21.29 16.33 10.37
N VAL A 375 21.96 15.63 11.29
CA VAL A 375 22.75 16.23 12.38
C VAL A 375 24.24 16.24 12.04
N LYS A 376 24.99 17.19 12.60
CA LYS A 376 26.43 17.32 12.31
C LYS A 376 27.28 16.23 12.96
N GLU A 377 26.98 15.91 14.22
CA GLU A 377 27.74 14.96 15.03
C GLU A 377 26.80 14.15 15.92
N VAL A 378 27.25 12.95 16.28
CA VAL A 378 26.58 11.97 17.13
C VAL A 378 27.64 11.30 18.00
N SER A 379 27.33 11.01 19.26
CA SER A 379 28.20 10.30 20.20
C SER A 379 28.10 8.79 20.02
N ASP A 380 29.07 8.04 20.53
CA ASP A 380 29.10 6.59 20.36
C ASP A 380 27.90 5.90 21.03
N ASP A 381 27.42 6.43 22.16
CA ASP A 381 26.33 5.87 22.97
C ASP A 381 24.99 6.62 22.84
N ASP A 382 24.86 7.58 21.92
CA ASP A 382 23.62 8.32 21.71
C ASP A 382 22.47 7.39 21.26
N ASP A 383 21.36 7.35 22.00
CA ASP A 383 20.15 6.64 21.58
C ASP A 383 19.51 7.38 20.40
N PHE A 384 19.45 6.72 19.25
CA PHE A 384 18.92 7.19 17.97
C PHE A 384 17.56 7.92 18.10
N PHE A 385 16.64 7.40 18.93
CA PHE A 385 15.32 8.00 19.13
C PHE A 385 15.34 9.10 20.21
N ALA A 386 16.35 9.13 21.08
CA ALA A 386 16.59 10.22 22.02
C ALA A 386 17.21 11.46 21.34
N ILE A 387 18.03 11.27 20.30
CA ILE A 387 18.62 12.38 19.51
C ILE A 387 17.75 12.88 18.35
N GLY A 388 16.54 12.35 18.20
CA GLY A 388 15.50 12.87 17.30
C GLY A 388 15.03 11.92 16.22
N GLY A 389 15.61 10.72 16.10
CA GLY A 389 15.23 9.72 15.10
C GLY A 389 13.81 9.21 15.25
N ASP A 390 13.17 8.97 14.11
CA ASP A 390 11.83 8.43 14.00
C ASP A 390 11.84 7.17 13.08
N SER A 391 10.66 6.67 12.70
CA SER A 391 10.55 5.54 11.76
C SER A 391 11.07 5.85 10.35
N LEU A 392 11.05 7.11 9.93
CA LEU A 392 11.51 7.54 8.61
C LEU A 392 13.04 7.51 8.56
N ALA A 393 13.68 8.19 9.51
CA ALA A 393 15.12 8.17 9.68
C ALA A 393 15.64 6.75 9.93
N ALA A 394 14.93 5.92 10.71
CA ALA A 394 15.30 4.52 10.92
C ALA A 394 15.32 3.73 9.60
N ALA A 395 14.39 3.96 8.68
CA ALA A 395 14.40 3.31 7.36
C ALA A 395 15.54 3.80 6.46
N HIS A 396 15.89 5.08 6.51
CA HIS A 396 17.07 5.61 5.81
C HIS A 396 18.37 5.01 6.36
N LEU A 397 18.52 4.96 7.69
CA LEU A 397 19.66 4.35 8.37
C LEU A 397 19.78 2.85 8.08
N SER A 398 18.66 2.11 8.12
CA SER A 398 18.65 0.67 7.86
C SER A 398 19.05 0.36 6.42
N HIS A 399 18.57 1.16 5.46
CA HIS A 399 18.96 1.07 4.05
C HIS A 399 20.44 1.42 3.84
N SER A 400 20.93 2.52 4.44
CA SER A 400 22.32 2.97 4.32
C SER A 400 23.33 1.95 4.86
N LEU A 401 22.99 1.27 5.96
CA LEU A 401 23.85 0.25 6.57
C LEU A 401 23.61 -1.17 6.02
N GLY A 402 22.60 -1.39 5.18
CA GLY A 402 22.23 -2.73 4.68
C GLY A 402 21.74 -3.68 5.79
N ILE A 403 21.09 -3.13 6.82
CA ILE A 403 20.61 -3.87 8.00
C ILE A 403 19.09 -3.86 8.09
N ASP A 404 18.57 -4.79 8.90
CA ASP A 404 17.16 -4.82 9.28
C ASP A 404 16.83 -3.65 10.24
N MET A 405 15.81 -2.86 9.89
CA MET A 405 15.34 -1.71 10.68
C MET A 405 14.97 -2.07 12.12
N ARG A 406 14.53 -3.31 12.40
CA ARG A 406 14.28 -3.80 13.77
C ARG A 406 15.52 -3.71 14.66
N LEU A 407 16.71 -3.84 14.08
CA LEU A 407 17.98 -3.73 14.82
C LEU A 407 18.21 -2.33 15.35
N ILE A 408 17.71 -1.28 14.70
CA ILE A 408 17.80 0.11 15.19
C ILE A 408 16.90 0.28 16.43
N TYR A 409 15.71 -0.32 16.43
CA TYR A 409 14.81 -0.31 17.60
C TYR A 409 15.37 -1.10 18.79
N GLN A 410 16.15 -2.16 18.54
CA GLN A 410 16.75 -3.03 19.55
C GLN A 410 18.12 -2.51 20.06
N PHE A 411 18.95 -2.00 19.16
CA PHE A 411 20.32 -1.54 19.40
C PHE A 411 20.42 -0.06 19.06
N ARG A 412 19.84 0.77 19.94
CA ARG A 412 19.53 2.17 19.64
C ARG A 412 20.74 3.10 19.53
N SER A 413 21.92 2.72 20.03
CA SER A 413 23.13 3.54 19.92
C SER A 413 24.15 3.00 18.91
N PRO A 414 24.98 3.86 18.28
CA PRO A 414 26.05 3.42 17.38
C PRO A 414 26.96 2.34 17.97
N SER A 415 27.30 2.44 19.26
CA SER A 415 28.11 1.48 20.02
C SER A 415 27.44 0.11 20.14
N ARG A 416 26.14 0.06 20.48
CA ARG A 416 25.38 -1.19 20.65
C ARG A 416 25.10 -1.85 19.32
N LEU A 417 24.86 -1.04 18.28
CA LEU A 417 24.67 -1.50 16.91
C LEU A 417 26.00 -2.05 16.34
N LEU A 418 27.13 -1.41 16.64
CA LEU A 418 28.48 -1.92 16.34
C LEU A 418 28.75 -3.27 17.02
N ILE A 419 28.47 -3.41 18.32
CA ILE A 419 28.68 -4.66 19.08
C ILE A 419 27.90 -5.80 18.42
N TYR A 420 26.60 -5.60 18.14
CA TYR A 420 25.76 -6.60 17.48
C TYR A 420 26.30 -6.99 16.09
N LEU A 421 26.68 -6.01 15.26
CA LEU A 421 27.20 -6.29 13.92
C LEU A 421 28.57 -7.00 13.97
N SER A 422 29.41 -6.66 14.94
CA SER A 422 30.72 -7.28 15.16
C SER A 422 30.59 -8.72 15.68
N GLU A 423 29.64 -9.00 16.58
CA GLU A 423 29.31 -10.37 17.00
C GLU A 423 28.76 -11.22 15.85
N LYS A 424 27.98 -10.61 14.95
CA LYS A 424 27.44 -11.28 13.75
C LYS A 424 28.54 -11.60 12.73
N GLU A 425 29.47 -10.69 12.48
CA GLU A 425 30.65 -10.96 11.66
C GLU A 425 31.58 -12.01 12.29
N GLY A 426 31.72 -12.01 13.62
CA GLY A 426 32.45 -13.03 14.38
C GLY A 426 31.88 -14.43 14.13
N LYS A 427 30.58 -14.62 14.35
CA LYS A 427 29.89 -15.90 14.10
C LYS A 427 29.97 -16.36 12.65
N LEU A 428 29.80 -15.44 11.69
CA LEU A 428 29.95 -15.76 10.26
C LEU A 428 31.39 -16.18 9.88
N ARG A 429 32.41 -15.66 10.59
CA ARG A 429 33.81 -16.11 10.43
C ARG A 429 34.08 -17.44 11.10
N GLU A 430 33.51 -17.70 12.27
CA GLU A 430 33.61 -18.99 12.98
C GLU A 430 32.94 -20.12 12.19
N ASP A 431 31.73 -19.90 11.65
CA ASP A 431 31.04 -20.86 10.79
C ASP A 431 31.81 -21.17 9.50
N MET A 432 32.47 -20.17 8.91
CA MET A 432 33.36 -20.34 7.75
C MET A 432 34.65 -21.09 8.10
N GLN A 433 35.21 -20.86 9.29
CA GLN A 433 36.41 -21.59 9.76
C GLN A 433 36.07 -23.04 10.12
N HIS A 434 34.99 -23.32 10.84
CA HIS A 434 34.56 -24.70 11.15
C HIS A 434 34.32 -25.55 9.90
N ASN A 435 33.70 -24.97 8.85
CA ASN A 435 33.54 -25.63 7.55
C ASN A 435 34.86 -25.86 6.78
N THR A 436 35.92 -25.13 7.14
CA THR A 436 37.26 -25.29 6.55
C THR A 436 38.06 -26.35 7.30
N THR A 437 37.99 -26.39 8.64
CA THR A 437 38.69 -27.39 9.46
C THR A 437 38.14 -28.80 9.23
N GLN A 438 36.81 -28.98 9.18
CA GLN A 438 36.20 -30.28 8.86
C GLN A 438 36.56 -30.82 7.46
N LYS A 439 37.01 -29.97 6.53
CA LYS A 439 37.50 -30.37 5.19
C LYS A 439 39.00 -30.68 5.13
N LEU A 440 39.77 -30.37 6.17
CA LEU A 440 41.17 -30.79 6.27
C LEU A 440 41.31 -32.15 6.97
N ASP A 441 40.58 -32.38 8.07
CA ASP A 441 40.69 -33.63 8.83
C ASP A 441 40.20 -34.85 8.04
N HIS A 442 39.22 -34.68 7.14
CA HIS A 442 38.77 -35.74 6.22
C HIS A 442 39.72 -36.03 5.03
N LYS A 443 40.89 -35.40 4.95
CA LYS A 443 41.81 -35.53 3.80
C LYS A 443 43.14 -36.24 4.10
N ILE A 444 43.34 -36.71 5.33
CA ILE A 444 44.57 -37.42 5.74
C ILE A 444 44.38 -38.96 5.75
N GLU A 445 43.14 -39.46 5.86
CA GLU A 445 42.84 -40.90 5.86
C GLU A 445 42.20 -41.43 4.54
N SER A 446 42.81 -41.18 3.38
CA SER A 446 42.52 -41.99 2.17
C SER A 446 43.56 -41.86 1.03
N GLN A 447 44.83 -42.14 1.29
CA GLN A 447 45.80 -42.42 0.21
C GLN A 447 46.65 -43.67 0.47
N ASN A 448 46.19 -44.81 -0.08
CA ASN A 448 47.03 -45.94 -0.46
C ASN A 448 46.24 -46.85 -1.43
N GLY A 449 46.79 -47.17 -2.61
CA GLY A 449 46.23 -48.23 -3.48
C GLY A 449 45.88 -47.86 -4.93
N ASN A 450 46.90 -47.66 -5.77
CA ASN A 450 47.00 -47.99 -7.20
C ASN A 450 45.75 -48.30 -8.08
N GLY A 451 45.71 -47.69 -9.28
CA GLY A 451 45.76 -48.52 -10.51
C GLY A 451 44.73 -48.34 -11.65
N LEU A 452 45.12 -47.54 -12.66
CA LEU A 452 45.20 -47.93 -14.10
C LEU A 452 43.94 -48.00 -15.03
N VAL A 453 43.93 -47.14 -16.09
CA VAL A 453 43.35 -47.30 -17.47
C VAL A 453 41.80 -47.34 -17.61
N SER A 454 41.09 -46.75 -18.59
CA SER A 454 41.31 -46.36 -20.02
C SER A 454 40.44 -45.10 -20.37
N ARG A 455 40.79 -44.09 -21.21
CA ARG A 455 40.86 -44.02 -22.72
C ARG A 455 39.66 -44.70 -23.43
N THR A 456 38.99 -44.19 -24.50
CA THR A 456 39.27 -43.17 -25.55
C THR A 456 37.94 -42.91 -26.34
N VAL A 457 37.48 -41.66 -26.61
CA VAL A 457 37.61 -40.83 -27.85
C VAL A 457 36.37 -40.82 -28.81
N PRO A 458 36.06 -39.71 -29.56
CA PRO A 458 34.79 -39.48 -30.31
C PRO A 458 34.97 -39.49 -31.86
N LEU A 459 34.41 -38.50 -32.61
CA LEU A 459 34.42 -38.23 -34.10
C LEU A 459 33.17 -38.74 -34.90
N HIS A 460 32.66 -38.11 -36.01
CA HIS A 460 32.70 -36.72 -36.54
C HIS A 460 31.63 -36.48 -37.68
N SER A 461 31.40 -35.20 -38.02
CA SER A 461 30.80 -34.53 -39.22
C SER A 461 30.40 -35.24 -40.54
N GLY A 462 29.41 -34.67 -41.27
CA GLY A 462 29.20 -34.79 -42.73
C GLY A 462 28.20 -33.76 -43.33
N VAL A 463 28.42 -33.26 -44.56
CA VAL A 463 27.66 -32.15 -45.22
C VAL A 463 27.40 -32.44 -46.71
N THR A 464 26.19 -32.11 -47.23
CA THR A 464 25.74 -31.77 -48.63
C THR A 464 24.19 -31.82 -48.69
N SER A 465 23.41 -31.24 -49.63
CA SER A 465 23.55 -30.18 -50.66
C SER A 465 22.14 -29.65 -51.09
N GLY A 466 22.03 -28.73 -52.07
CA GLY A 466 20.75 -28.20 -52.63
C GLY A 466 20.25 -28.91 -53.91
N PRO A 467 19.14 -28.47 -54.57
CA PRO A 467 18.98 -27.09 -55.09
C PRO A 467 17.55 -26.44 -55.04
N THR A 468 17.49 -25.17 -55.49
CA THR A 468 16.34 -24.23 -55.63
C THR A 468 15.66 -24.29 -57.04
N PRO A 469 14.47 -23.66 -57.32
CA PRO A 469 14.12 -22.22 -57.21
C PRO A 469 12.68 -21.95 -56.65
N SER A 470 12.00 -20.78 -56.69
CA SER A 470 12.20 -19.49 -57.39
C SER A 470 11.82 -18.23 -56.54
N LYS A 471 11.02 -17.27 -57.06
CA LYS A 471 10.67 -15.95 -56.44
C LYS A 471 9.37 -15.32 -57.01
N LEU A 472 8.65 -14.52 -56.20
CA LEU A 472 7.92 -13.25 -56.49
C LEU A 472 7.16 -12.78 -55.21
N GLN A 473 7.65 -11.79 -54.43
CA GLN A 473 7.25 -10.36 -54.38
C GLN A 473 5.74 -10.10 -54.10
N CYS A 474 5.34 -9.56 -52.92
CA CYS A 474 5.19 -8.12 -52.54
C CYS A 474 3.99 -7.40 -53.22
N GLU A 475 3.15 -6.55 -52.59
CA GLU A 475 3.17 -5.86 -51.28
C GLU A 475 1.78 -5.24 -50.89
N LYS A 476 1.55 -4.97 -49.58
CA LYS A 476 0.81 -3.84 -48.94
C LYS A 476 -0.73 -3.62 -48.99
N ASN A 477 -1.29 -3.60 -47.75
CA ASN A 477 -2.06 -2.50 -47.08
C ASN A 477 -3.61 -2.34 -47.10
N ASN A 478 -4.13 -2.19 -45.87
CA ASN A 478 -5.18 -1.27 -45.35
C ASN A 478 -6.69 -1.47 -45.69
N SER A 479 -7.45 -1.99 -44.71
CA SER A 479 -8.41 -1.29 -43.81
C SER A 479 -9.38 -0.17 -44.36
N PRO A 480 -10.27 0.44 -43.53
CA PRO A 480 -11.61 -0.09 -43.22
C PRO A 480 -12.75 0.95 -43.49
N LYS A 481 -14.03 0.61 -43.23
CA LYS A 481 -15.10 1.63 -43.11
C LYS A 481 -16.11 1.41 -41.97
N ARG A 482 -16.24 2.45 -41.14
CA ARG A 482 -17.27 2.71 -40.12
C ARG A 482 -18.70 2.79 -40.69
N LEU A 483 -19.70 2.61 -39.81
CA LEU A 483 -20.92 3.43 -39.55
C LEU A 483 -21.70 2.69 -38.44
N LYS A 484 -21.92 3.17 -37.21
CA LYS A 484 -22.59 4.40 -36.68
C LYS A 484 -24.12 4.39 -36.88
N ILE A 485 -24.88 4.56 -35.78
CA ILE A 485 -26.22 5.19 -35.60
C ILE A 485 -27.27 4.35 -34.80
N ASP A 486 -27.51 4.83 -33.56
CA ASP A 486 -28.76 5.14 -32.85
C ASP A 486 -29.90 4.13 -32.52
N TYR A 487 -30.14 4.05 -31.19
CA TYR A 487 -31.39 4.20 -30.42
C TYR A 487 -32.70 3.39 -30.68
N GLU A 488 -33.29 3.02 -29.54
CA GLU A 488 -34.70 2.65 -29.28
C GLU A 488 -35.34 1.44 -29.98
N LYS A 489 -35.50 0.36 -29.20
CA LYS A 489 -36.80 -0.25 -28.79
C LYS A 489 -36.61 -1.69 -28.34
N PHE A 490 -36.84 -2.01 -27.06
CA PHE A 490 -37.28 -3.36 -26.68
C PHE A 490 -38.20 -3.37 -25.47
N SER A 491 -39.50 -3.60 -25.73
CA SER A 491 -40.44 -4.11 -24.73
C SER A 491 -40.23 -5.62 -24.55
N PRO A 492 -40.43 -6.18 -23.34
CA PRO A 492 -40.06 -7.56 -23.05
C PRO A 492 -41.09 -8.55 -23.62
N LYS A 493 -40.85 -9.07 -24.82
CA LYS A 493 -41.48 -10.33 -25.25
C LYS A 493 -40.79 -11.49 -24.54
N ARG A 494 -41.54 -12.23 -23.71
CA ARG A 494 -41.15 -13.53 -23.13
C ARG A 494 -40.49 -14.42 -24.21
N MET A 495 -39.16 -14.55 -24.17
CA MET A 495 -38.46 -15.57 -24.95
C MET A 495 -38.58 -16.91 -24.22
N LYS A 496 -38.80 -17.99 -24.98
CA LYS A 496 -38.83 -19.36 -24.42
C LYS A 496 -37.42 -19.73 -23.91
N GLU A 497 -37.34 -20.19 -22.66
CA GLU A 497 -36.09 -20.39 -21.92
C GLU A 497 -35.13 -21.41 -22.57
N ASN A 498 -35.63 -22.36 -23.35
CA ASN A 498 -34.84 -23.43 -24.00
C ASN A 498 -33.94 -23.00 -25.18
N LYS A 499 -33.58 -21.71 -25.33
CA LYS A 499 -32.72 -21.24 -26.45
C LYS A 499 -31.42 -20.54 -26.06
N LEU A 500 -31.18 -20.24 -24.78
CA LEU A 500 -29.96 -19.52 -24.35
C LEU A 500 -28.68 -20.38 -24.36
N TRP A 501 -28.80 -21.71 -24.28
CA TRP A 501 -27.66 -22.62 -24.14
C TRP A 501 -27.02 -23.09 -25.46
N ASP A 502 -27.64 -22.80 -26.60
CA ASP A 502 -27.27 -23.37 -27.91
C ASP A 502 -26.86 -22.30 -28.94
N SER A 503 -26.96 -21.00 -28.62
CA SER A 503 -26.56 -19.91 -29.52
C SER A 503 -25.08 -19.52 -29.30
N GLY A 504 -24.17 -20.16 -30.04
CA GLY A 504 -22.84 -19.60 -30.36
C GLY A 504 -21.59 -20.32 -29.85
N PHE A 505 -21.70 -21.25 -28.89
CA PHE A 505 -20.53 -21.85 -28.21
C PHE A 505 -19.78 -22.98 -28.96
N SER A 506 -19.98 -23.13 -30.28
CA SER A 506 -19.56 -24.34 -31.00
C SER A 506 -18.05 -24.52 -31.24
N GLN A 507 -17.21 -23.53 -30.91
CA GLN A 507 -15.76 -23.59 -31.17
C GLN A 507 -14.86 -23.06 -30.03
N ILE A 508 -15.41 -22.62 -28.89
CA ILE A 508 -14.61 -22.06 -27.78
C ILE A 508 -14.33 -23.14 -26.74
N GLN A 509 -13.05 -23.44 -26.53
CA GLN A 509 -12.57 -24.16 -25.35
C GLN A 509 -12.07 -23.16 -24.32
N CYS A 510 -12.70 -23.10 -23.14
CA CYS A 510 -12.27 -22.22 -22.06
C CYS A 510 -12.66 -22.76 -20.69
N ALA A 511 -11.96 -22.31 -19.65
CA ALA A 511 -12.24 -22.67 -18.27
C ALA A 511 -12.29 -21.42 -17.39
N PHE A 512 -13.24 -21.39 -16.47
CA PHE A 512 -13.43 -20.28 -15.54
C PHE A 512 -13.83 -20.78 -14.16
N SER A 513 -13.32 -20.10 -13.14
CA SER A 513 -13.61 -20.28 -11.73
C SER A 513 -13.55 -18.91 -11.08
N ARG A 514 -14.01 -18.77 -9.83
CA ARG A 514 -13.99 -17.50 -9.08
C ARG A 514 -12.60 -16.85 -9.02
N CYS A 515 -11.54 -17.65 -9.13
CA CYS A 515 -10.15 -17.20 -9.09
C CYS A 515 -9.43 -17.18 -10.47
N ASN A 516 -10.06 -17.70 -11.53
CA ASN A 516 -9.39 -17.87 -12.83
C ASN A 516 -9.81 -16.78 -13.82
N LYS A 517 -8.87 -15.90 -14.16
CA LYS A 517 -8.97 -15.04 -15.35
C LYS A 517 -8.76 -15.90 -16.59
N VAL A 518 -9.65 -15.78 -17.58
CA VAL A 518 -9.51 -16.52 -18.83
C VAL A 518 -8.23 -16.09 -19.54
N HIS A 519 -7.39 -17.07 -19.88
CA HIS A 519 -6.29 -16.91 -20.84
C HIS A 519 -6.57 -17.81 -22.03
N SER A 520 -6.89 -17.20 -23.17
CA SER A 520 -6.89 -17.90 -24.44
C SER A 520 -5.44 -18.09 -24.88
N PRO A 521 -5.00 -19.29 -25.29
CA PRO A 521 -3.68 -19.51 -25.85
C PRO A 521 -3.64 -18.92 -27.28
N GLU A 522 -3.37 -17.62 -27.39
CA GLU A 522 -3.07 -17.01 -28.68
C GLU A 522 -1.68 -17.43 -29.15
N SER A 523 -1.64 -18.16 -30.25
CA SER A 523 -0.45 -18.35 -31.07
C SER A 523 0.12 -16.99 -31.48
N CYS A 524 1.42 -16.80 -31.30
CA CYS A 524 2.14 -15.60 -31.71
C CYS A 524 1.99 -15.29 -33.21
N SER A 525 1.09 -14.37 -33.55
CA SER A 525 1.18 -13.56 -34.77
C SER A 525 0.27 -12.33 -34.66
N ASN A 526 0.85 -11.15 -34.83
CA ASN A 526 0.11 -9.89 -34.88
C ASN A 526 -0.83 -9.84 -36.09
N GLU A 527 -2.12 -10.11 -35.90
CA GLU A 527 -3.20 -9.49 -36.67
C GLU A 527 -4.31 -9.06 -35.72
N GLU A 528 -4.86 -7.87 -35.93
CA GLU A 528 -5.92 -7.27 -35.10
C GLU A 528 -7.28 -7.96 -35.36
N ALA A 529 -7.41 -9.21 -34.93
CA ALA A 529 -8.70 -9.86 -34.82
C ALA A 529 -9.51 -9.19 -33.71
N ASN A 530 -10.72 -8.72 -34.02
CA ASN A 530 -11.66 -8.16 -33.04
C ASN A 530 -11.92 -9.17 -31.92
N ARG A 531 -11.22 -9.03 -30.78
CA ARG A 531 -11.60 -9.67 -29.53
C ARG A 531 -12.90 -9.04 -29.04
N GLU A 532 -14.03 -9.63 -29.43
CA GLU A 532 -15.32 -9.36 -28.79
C GLU A 532 -15.21 -9.77 -27.31
N TYR A 533 -15.03 -8.78 -26.44
CA TYR A 533 -15.19 -8.98 -25.00
C TYR A 533 -16.67 -9.20 -24.72
N TRP A 534 -17.05 -10.44 -24.40
CA TRP A 534 -18.42 -10.81 -24.02
C TRP A 534 -18.74 -10.31 -22.61
N SER A 535 -18.92 -8.99 -22.46
CA SER A 535 -19.44 -8.37 -21.25
C SER A 535 -20.96 -8.50 -21.23
N LEU A 536 -21.47 -9.54 -20.55
CA LEU A 536 -22.90 -9.61 -20.26
C LEU A 536 -23.21 -8.64 -19.10
N GLU A 537 -23.87 -7.52 -19.41
CA GLU A 537 -24.43 -6.64 -18.38
C GLU A 537 -25.58 -7.35 -17.65
N ILE A 538 -25.24 -8.05 -16.56
CA ILE A 538 -26.25 -8.60 -15.66
C ILE A 538 -26.80 -7.44 -14.80
N PRO A 539 -28.10 -7.11 -14.89
CA PRO A 539 -28.69 -6.00 -14.15
C PRO A 539 -28.66 -6.28 -12.64
N ARG A 540 -27.71 -5.65 -11.93
CA ARG A 540 -27.42 -5.91 -10.50
C ARG A 540 -28.59 -5.62 -9.55
N ASN A 541 -29.61 -4.89 -10.01
CA ASN A 541 -30.76 -4.45 -9.22
C ASN A 541 -32.06 -5.22 -9.53
N GLN A 542 -32.00 -6.31 -10.31
CA GLN A 542 -33.19 -7.09 -10.67
C GLN A 542 -33.37 -8.30 -9.74
N MET A 543 -34.52 -8.41 -9.07
CA MET A 543 -34.86 -9.65 -8.37
C MET A 543 -35.08 -10.77 -9.39
N VAL A 544 -34.24 -11.79 -9.32
CA VAL A 544 -34.36 -13.02 -10.12
C VAL A 544 -34.81 -14.18 -9.22
N SER A 545 -35.72 -15.01 -9.73
CA SER A 545 -36.07 -16.28 -9.08
C SER A 545 -34.93 -17.28 -9.30
N MET A 546 -34.30 -17.73 -8.23
CA MET A 546 -33.29 -18.80 -8.30
C MET A 546 -34.00 -20.13 -8.61
N GLN A 547 -33.74 -20.69 -9.80
CA GLN A 547 -34.28 -21.99 -10.19
C GLN A 547 -33.30 -23.09 -9.76
N GLU A 548 -33.75 -24.00 -8.92
CA GLU A 548 -33.00 -25.22 -8.60
C GLU A 548 -33.05 -26.17 -9.80
N ILE A 549 -31.91 -26.33 -10.49
CA ILE A 549 -31.81 -27.13 -11.72
C ILE A 549 -31.56 -28.62 -11.36
N TRP A 550 -30.66 -28.88 -10.43
CA TRP A 550 -30.29 -30.23 -9.97
C TRP A 550 -29.62 -30.18 -8.58
N LYS A 551 -29.50 -31.34 -7.91
CA LYS A 551 -28.78 -31.51 -6.63
C LYS A 551 -27.66 -32.53 -6.77
N VAL A 552 -26.49 -32.22 -6.20
CA VAL A 552 -25.33 -33.11 -6.14
C VAL A 552 -24.97 -33.34 -4.68
N HIS A 553 -24.80 -34.60 -4.27
CA HIS A 553 -24.50 -34.96 -2.89
C HIS A 553 -22.98 -35.15 -2.71
N MET A 554 -22.33 -34.17 -2.07
CA MET A 554 -20.87 -34.16 -1.86
C MET A 554 -20.43 -34.71 -0.49
N GLU A 555 -21.35 -35.24 0.34
CA GLU A 555 -21.12 -35.80 1.70
C GLU A 555 -20.51 -34.84 2.75
N SER A 556 -19.94 -33.70 2.36
CA SER A 556 -19.37 -32.68 3.23
C SER A 556 -19.35 -31.32 2.54
N CYS A 557 -18.79 -30.30 3.21
CA CYS A 557 -18.68 -28.94 2.68
C CYS A 557 -17.86 -28.87 1.38
N VAL A 558 -18.23 -27.90 0.54
CA VAL A 558 -17.61 -27.55 -0.74
C VAL A 558 -17.05 -26.13 -0.57
N ASP A 559 -15.81 -26.03 -0.13
CA ASP A 559 -15.15 -24.75 0.14
C ASP A 559 -14.34 -24.28 -1.08
N ALA A 560 -13.85 -25.22 -1.89
CA ALA A 560 -13.22 -24.97 -3.18
C ALA A 560 -14.22 -24.36 -4.18
N SER A 561 -13.83 -23.29 -4.87
CA SER A 561 -14.69 -22.69 -5.91
C SER A 561 -14.84 -23.66 -7.10
N PRO A 562 -16.06 -23.94 -7.57
CA PRO A 562 -16.26 -24.81 -8.71
C PRO A 562 -15.51 -24.30 -9.95
N LEU A 563 -15.00 -25.24 -10.75
CA LEU A 563 -14.42 -24.94 -12.06
C LEU A 563 -15.44 -25.31 -13.13
N VAL A 564 -15.82 -24.33 -13.95
CA VAL A 564 -16.62 -24.54 -15.15
C VAL A 564 -15.69 -24.65 -16.35
N VAL A 565 -15.88 -25.65 -17.19
CA VAL A 565 -15.13 -25.83 -18.43
C VAL A 565 -16.10 -25.97 -19.60
N LEU A 566 -15.97 -25.09 -20.58
CA LEU A 566 -16.60 -25.22 -21.88
C LEU A 566 -15.63 -25.96 -22.80
N LYS A 567 -16.06 -27.13 -23.31
CA LYS A 567 -15.28 -27.96 -24.22
C LYS A 567 -16.22 -28.72 -25.14
N ASP A 568 -15.96 -28.68 -26.45
CA ASP A 568 -16.67 -29.46 -27.48
C ASP A 568 -18.21 -29.31 -27.42
N SER A 569 -18.68 -28.06 -27.29
CA SER A 569 -20.10 -27.66 -27.09
C SER A 569 -20.77 -28.18 -25.80
N LYS A 570 -20.02 -28.80 -24.89
CA LYS A 570 -20.47 -29.25 -23.57
C LYS A 570 -19.98 -28.31 -22.47
N THR A 571 -20.71 -28.29 -21.36
CA THR A 571 -20.37 -27.51 -20.17
C THR A 571 -20.15 -28.47 -19.02
N TYR A 572 -18.90 -28.62 -18.62
CA TYR A 572 -18.47 -29.45 -17.50
C TYR A 572 -18.35 -28.60 -16.25
N LEU A 573 -18.71 -29.18 -15.10
CA LEU A 573 -18.56 -28.58 -13.79
C LEU A 573 -17.78 -29.54 -12.90
N PHE A 574 -16.68 -29.06 -12.34
CA PHE A 574 -15.85 -29.80 -11.40
C PHE A 574 -16.06 -29.24 -10.00
N ILE A 575 -16.40 -30.13 -9.06
CA ILE A 575 -16.67 -29.79 -7.66
C ILE A 575 -15.82 -30.67 -6.75
N GLY A 576 -15.12 -30.05 -5.80
CA GLY A 576 -14.34 -30.71 -4.76
C GLY A 576 -14.93 -30.49 -3.37
N SER A 577 -14.66 -31.41 -2.44
CA SER A 577 -15.25 -31.35 -1.09
C SER A 577 -14.33 -31.90 0.01
N HIS A 578 -14.69 -31.60 1.26
CA HIS A 578 -13.98 -32.09 2.45
C HIS A 578 -14.16 -33.59 2.72
N SER A 579 -15.12 -34.25 2.07
CA SER A 579 -15.25 -35.72 2.04
C SER A 579 -14.21 -36.39 1.13
N ARG A 580 -13.32 -35.59 0.51
CA ARG A 580 -12.30 -36.01 -0.48
C ARG A 580 -12.86 -36.41 -1.84
N LYS A 581 -14.16 -36.18 -2.07
CA LYS A 581 -14.81 -36.38 -3.37
C LYS A 581 -14.52 -35.23 -4.31
N PHE A 582 -14.01 -35.58 -5.49
CA PHE A 582 -13.87 -34.70 -6.64
C PHE A 582 -14.68 -35.26 -7.80
N SER A 583 -15.67 -34.51 -8.26
CA SER A 583 -16.69 -35.01 -9.19
C SER A 583 -16.80 -34.11 -10.42
N CYS A 584 -16.88 -34.72 -11.60
CA CYS A 584 -17.12 -34.07 -12.89
C CYS A 584 -18.57 -34.26 -13.30
N ILE A 585 -19.25 -33.18 -13.67
CA ILE A 585 -20.71 -33.13 -13.81
C ILE A 585 -21.07 -32.36 -15.07
N ASP A 586 -22.07 -32.82 -15.80
CA ASP A 586 -22.67 -32.03 -16.89
C ASP A 586 -23.50 -30.89 -16.29
N ALA A 587 -23.13 -29.64 -16.57
CA ALA A 587 -23.80 -28.48 -15.99
C ALA A 587 -25.24 -28.30 -16.52
N LYS A 588 -25.53 -28.78 -17.75
CA LYS A 588 -26.86 -28.66 -18.38
C LYS A 588 -27.85 -29.69 -17.82
N SER A 589 -27.41 -30.94 -17.62
CA SER A 589 -28.30 -32.03 -17.16
C SER A 589 -28.19 -32.38 -15.66
N GLY A 590 -27.09 -32.00 -15.00
CA GLY A 590 -26.75 -32.45 -13.64
C GLY A 590 -26.21 -33.88 -13.56
N SER A 591 -26.01 -34.56 -14.69
CA SER A 591 -25.50 -35.95 -14.69
C SER A 591 -24.01 -35.99 -14.37
N MET A 592 -23.61 -36.82 -13.40
CA MET A 592 -22.22 -37.09 -13.09
C MET A 592 -21.54 -37.87 -14.23
N TYR A 593 -20.41 -37.36 -14.74
CA TYR A 593 -19.54 -38.06 -15.69
C TYR A 593 -18.64 -39.06 -14.95
N TRP A 594 -18.02 -38.63 -13.86
CA TRP A 594 -17.17 -39.46 -12.98
C TRP A 594 -17.00 -38.81 -11.61
N GLU A 595 -16.59 -39.61 -10.63
CA GLU A 595 -16.21 -39.17 -9.28
C GLU A 595 -14.94 -39.92 -8.84
N THR A 596 -13.99 -39.18 -8.29
CA THR A 596 -12.71 -39.69 -7.79
C THR A 596 -12.55 -39.33 -6.31
N ILE A 597 -12.16 -40.31 -5.49
CA ILE A 597 -11.89 -40.12 -4.07
C ILE A 597 -10.38 -39.94 -3.88
N LEU A 598 -9.98 -38.80 -3.31
CA LEU A 598 -8.58 -38.43 -3.11
C LEU A 598 -8.10 -38.74 -1.67
N GLU A 599 -6.79 -38.66 -1.43
CA GLU A 599 -6.23 -39.01 -0.10
C GLU A 599 -6.42 -37.89 0.96
N GLY A 600 -6.81 -36.67 0.54
CA GLY A 600 -6.95 -35.49 1.41
C GLY A 600 -8.20 -34.67 1.11
N ARG A 601 -8.56 -33.76 2.03
CA ARG A 601 -9.66 -32.80 1.83
C ARG A 601 -9.34 -31.89 0.65
N ILE A 602 -10.36 -31.54 -0.15
CA ILE A 602 -10.20 -30.63 -1.29
C ILE A 602 -10.62 -29.24 -0.86
N GLU A 603 -9.62 -28.37 -0.72
CA GLU A 603 -9.76 -26.98 -0.26
C GLU A 603 -9.35 -25.99 -1.37
N GLY A 604 -8.41 -26.38 -2.24
CA GLY A 604 -7.99 -25.60 -3.40
C GLY A 604 -8.99 -25.68 -4.56
N SER A 605 -9.10 -24.60 -5.35
CA SER A 605 -9.93 -24.58 -6.56
C SER A 605 -9.29 -25.41 -7.68
N ALA A 606 -10.10 -26.11 -8.47
CA ALA A 606 -9.59 -26.91 -9.58
C ALA A 606 -9.06 -26.03 -10.72
N MET A 607 -8.10 -26.56 -11.48
CA MET A 607 -7.59 -25.98 -12.71
C MET A 607 -7.66 -27.01 -13.84
N VAL A 608 -7.57 -26.55 -15.10
CA VAL A 608 -7.37 -27.43 -16.26
C VAL A 608 -6.05 -27.04 -16.93
N VAL A 609 -5.31 -28.03 -17.45
CA VAL A 609 -4.11 -27.73 -18.26
C VAL A 609 -4.50 -27.15 -19.63
N GLY A 610 -3.59 -26.43 -20.27
CA GLY A 610 -3.89 -25.63 -21.47
C GLY A 610 -4.36 -26.40 -22.71
N ASP A 611 -4.13 -27.72 -22.78
CA ASP A 611 -4.62 -28.60 -23.84
C ASP A 611 -5.95 -29.32 -23.48
N PHE A 612 -6.52 -29.00 -22.32
CA PHE A 612 -7.73 -29.62 -21.77
C PHE A 612 -7.66 -31.16 -21.66
N SER A 613 -6.46 -31.74 -21.54
CA SER A 613 -6.26 -33.19 -21.34
C SER A 613 -6.42 -33.62 -19.88
N GLN A 614 -6.01 -32.77 -18.93
CA GLN A 614 -5.97 -33.07 -17.50
C GLN A 614 -6.63 -31.99 -16.65
N VAL A 615 -7.23 -32.40 -15.54
CA VAL A 615 -7.74 -31.53 -14.47
C VAL A 615 -6.81 -31.64 -13.28
N VAL A 616 -6.39 -30.49 -12.76
CA VAL A 616 -5.48 -30.37 -11.63
C VAL A 616 -6.27 -30.00 -10.40
N ILE A 617 -6.07 -30.70 -9.28
CA ILE A 617 -6.73 -30.39 -8.02
C ILE A 617 -5.77 -30.49 -6.83
N GLY A 618 -5.81 -29.47 -5.98
CA GLY A 618 -5.04 -29.37 -4.74
C GLY A 618 -5.82 -29.92 -3.55
N CYS A 619 -5.15 -30.74 -2.74
CA CYS A 619 -5.64 -31.26 -1.47
C CYS A 619 -4.80 -30.78 -0.30
N TYR A 620 -5.44 -30.69 0.88
CA TYR A 620 -4.82 -30.36 2.15
C TYR A 620 -3.55 -31.17 2.43
N LYS A 621 -2.54 -30.53 3.05
CA LYS A 621 -1.15 -30.99 3.15
C LYS A 621 -0.39 -31.08 1.81
N GLY A 622 -0.70 -30.19 0.87
CA GLY A 622 0.16 -29.91 -0.28
C GLY A 622 0.19 -30.97 -1.38
N LYS A 623 -0.85 -31.81 -1.49
CA LYS A 623 -0.92 -32.83 -2.55
C LYS A 623 -1.63 -32.28 -3.77
N LEU A 624 -0.96 -32.33 -4.92
CA LEU A 624 -1.51 -31.97 -6.22
C LEU A 624 -1.77 -33.23 -7.03
N TYR A 625 -2.99 -33.39 -7.52
CA TYR A 625 -3.40 -34.52 -8.35
C TYR A 625 -3.67 -34.03 -9.77
N PHE A 626 -3.09 -34.73 -10.75
CA PHE A 626 -3.35 -34.53 -12.16
C PHE A 626 -4.18 -35.72 -12.65
N LEU A 627 -5.45 -35.45 -12.95
CA LEU A 627 -6.44 -36.43 -13.33
C LEU A 627 -6.77 -36.30 -14.82
N ASP A 628 -6.98 -37.40 -15.53
CA ASP A 628 -7.49 -37.38 -16.90
C ASP A 628 -8.87 -36.71 -16.94
N PHE A 629 -9.05 -35.75 -17.84
CA PHE A 629 -10.27 -34.93 -17.94
C PHE A 629 -11.53 -35.78 -18.19
N SER A 630 -11.40 -36.84 -18.98
CA SER A 630 -12.53 -37.62 -19.48
C SER A 630 -12.97 -38.73 -18.52
N THR A 631 -12.05 -39.25 -17.71
CA THR A 631 -12.24 -40.44 -16.86
C THR A 631 -12.06 -40.19 -15.37
N GLY A 632 -11.43 -39.08 -14.97
CA GLY A 632 -11.09 -38.80 -13.57
C GLY A 632 -9.97 -39.68 -13.02
N SER A 633 -9.35 -40.51 -13.87
CA SER A 633 -8.28 -41.43 -13.48
C SER A 633 -6.99 -40.67 -13.19
N LEU A 634 -6.21 -41.15 -12.21
CA LEU A 634 -4.97 -40.51 -11.80
C LEU A 634 -3.88 -40.69 -12.85
N CYS A 635 -3.47 -39.60 -13.52
CA CYS A 635 -2.31 -39.60 -14.40
C CYS A 635 -1.01 -39.58 -13.57
N TRP A 636 -0.89 -38.63 -12.64
CA TRP A 636 0.26 -38.48 -11.75
C TRP A 636 -0.08 -37.56 -10.56
N LYS A 637 0.78 -37.56 -9.54
CA LYS A 637 0.64 -36.70 -8.35
C LYS A 637 1.96 -36.07 -7.93
N PHE A 638 1.88 -34.88 -7.35
CA PHE A 638 3.01 -34.10 -6.85
C PHE A 638 2.78 -33.73 -5.37
N GLN A 639 3.86 -33.60 -4.61
CA GLN A 639 3.85 -33.24 -3.19
C GLN A 639 4.64 -31.94 -3.01
N ALA A 640 3.94 -30.86 -2.67
CA ALA A 640 4.55 -29.59 -2.29
C ALA A 640 5.15 -29.67 -0.87
N CYS A 641 6.12 -28.79 -0.59
CA CYS A 641 6.75 -28.65 0.72
C CYS A 641 5.92 -27.82 1.74
N GLY A 642 4.70 -27.42 1.38
CA GLY A 642 3.79 -26.59 2.18
C GLY A 642 2.34 -26.80 1.77
N GLU A 643 1.47 -25.87 2.13
CA GLU A 643 0.08 -25.85 1.65
C GLU A 643 0.00 -25.42 0.17
N VAL A 644 -1.10 -25.74 -0.51
CA VAL A 644 -1.35 -25.58 -1.96
C VAL A 644 -2.59 -24.74 -2.19
#